data_AF-A0AAW9B272-F1
#
_entry.id   AF-A0AAW9B272-F1
#
_cell.length_a   1.000
_cell.length_b   1.000
_cell.length_c   1.000
_cell.angle_alpha   90.00
_cell.angle_beta   90.00
_cell.angle_gamma   90.00
#
_symmetry.space_group_name_H-M   'P 1'
#
loop_
_entity.id
_entity.type
_entity.pdbx_description
1 polymer ?
#
loop_
_entity_poly.entity_id
_entity_poly.type
_entity_poly.pdbx_seq_one_letter_code
_entity_poly.pdbx_strand_id
1 'polypeptide(L)'
;MTDSKKPSAKKAPAKKSTTNKGTAKQTRRTPSKKPTNEKRSWLKVLWSFSWKAGVALAAVLLFVGIYLDSVVKERFEGQLFELPTVVYARILNLSPGENITIQELRNELDVLNYRKVSQPRYPGEYSSSSTRIELIRRPFEFADGPEPDRHIMLHFSDSGLQRIQSLESRGDLGYLRLEPKMLGMLEKDRDEQRLFLRRDQFPEILVDALLATEDRDFYQHDGVSPLAIARALVANIKAGRTVQGGSTLTQQLAKNLFLTRDKTLWRKVREAYIALILDYRYSKDRILEAYLNEVYLGQSGGEAIHGFGLASRYYFGQPIQELRIDQLAMLVGMVKGPSYYNPIRYPERTKERRDLVLRLLMQQNMLTSEQYEQAVSRPLDTQSKPRIASRQPAYFQQLSIELKEKVGERFKAETGLRVFTSLDPVSQSKMEQAIAKKIPELAKRGGKELEAAAVAVDRHSGEIRAMVGGKRVGYEGFNRALNASRPIGSLVKPAIYLTALEQPDKYNLGTTLHDTPLSLKSSKGNVWTPRNYDRKYRGDVPLYIALAKSLNVPTVRLGMALGIPEVSNTLERLGVNKDEIRPVPSMFLGSFSLTPFEVAQMYQTLTNSGKRAKLTALRSVMDMEGNVLYQSLPRSSRAVDEQAAWLTTYAMKQGVAQGTGRFLQSQFGWAALAGKTGTSNDNRDSWFVGVDGREVTTIWLGRDDNKPVNLTGSSGALRVYAEYLKQRIPERLELPWPREITTLGFKPTSDGGLEMNCRSDYKLPVWDKTGQIKQQCEKKSNWLNSIFDW
;
A
#
# COMPACT_ATOMS: atom_id res chain seq x y z
N MET A 1 44.01 -20.19 29.90
CA MET A 1 44.82 -19.94 31.11
C MET A 1 43.93 -19.12 32.04
N THR A 2 43.49 -19.53 33.22
CA THR A 2 43.74 -20.62 34.17
C THR A 2 42.52 -20.58 35.10
N ASP A 3 41.67 -21.59 35.18
CA ASP A 3 41.80 -22.82 35.96
C ASP A 3 41.04 -22.78 37.30
N SER A 4 40.46 -23.93 37.58
CA SER A 4 39.46 -24.37 38.55
C SER A 4 39.82 -24.23 40.05
N LYS A 5 38.79 -24.18 40.93
CA LYS A 5 38.53 -25.19 42.00
C LYS A 5 37.46 -24.81 43.04
N LYS A 6 36.61 -25.79 43.34
CA LYS A 6 35.83 -26.04 44.57
C LYS A 6 36.78 -26.27 45.78
N PRO A 7 36.33 -26.14 47.05
CA PRO A 7 35.90 -27.34 47.78
C PRO A 7 34.81 -27.15 48.86
N SER A 8 34.46 -28.29 49.44
CA SER A 8 33.34 -28.65 50.31
C SER A 8 33.63 -28.66 51.82
N ALA A 9 32.53 -28.72 52.57
CA ALA A 9 32.29 -29.49 53.81
C ALA A 9 32.63 -28.89 55.18
N LYS A 10 31.68 -29.04 56.12
CA LYS A 10 31.92 -29.61 57.46
C LYS A 10 30.62 -30.10 58.12
N LYS A 11 30.74 -31.24 58.83
CA LYS A 11 29.70 -32.03 59.48
C LYS A 11 30.20 -32.39 60.89
N ALA A 12 29.25 -32.46 61.85
CA ALA A 12 29.22 -33.32 63.06
C ALA A 12 30.18 -32.98 64.23
N PRO A 13 30.11 -33.63 65.43
CA PRO A 13 29.20 -34.72 65.90
C PRO A 13 28.70 -34.60 67.38
N ALA A 14 27.83 -35.53 67.84
CA ALA A 14 28.05 -36.45 68.98
C ALA A 14 26.74 -37.05 69.58
N LYS A 15 26.87 -38.21 70.23
CA LYS A 15 25.87 -39.26 70.55
C LYS A 15 25.92 -39.62 72.05
N LYS A 16 24.77 -40.08 72.61
CA LYS A 16 24.56 -41.03 73.76
C LYS A 16 25.00 -40.56 75.17
N SER A 17 24.43 -40.97 76.32
CA SER A 17 23.71 -42.17 76.77
C SER A 17 22.90 -41.97 78.09
N THR A 18 21.98 -42.92 78.41
CA THR A 18 21.54 -43.46 79.74
C THR A 18 20.88 -42.50 80.79
N THR A 19 19.87 -42.86 81.61
CA THR A 19 19.53 -44.11 82.30
C THR A 19 18.08 -44.06 82.85
N ASN A 20 17.51 -45.22 83.17
CA ASN A 20 16.14 -45.47 83.63
C ASN A 20 16.18 -46.39 84.88
N LYS A 21 15.29 -46.19 85.88
CA LYS A 21 14.75 -47.10 86.93
C LYS A 21 14.35 -46.30 88.20
N GLY A 22 13.24 -46.55 88.90
CA GLY A 22 12.21 -47.59 88.73
C GLY A 22 11.06 -47.55 89.76
N THR A 23 10.14 -48.52 89.59
CA THR A 23 9.27 -49.25 90.56
C THR A 23 8.18 -48.50 91.37
N ALA A 24 6.97 -49.01 91.65
CA ALA A 24 6.17 -50.19 91.25
C ALA A 24 4.73 -50.15 91.89
N LYS A 25 3.84 -50.99 91.34
CA LYS A 25 2.68 -51.76 91.92
C LYS A 25 1.24 -51.19 92.04
N GLN A 26 0.38 -51.75 91.17
CA GLN A 26 -0.83 -52.60 91.39
C GLN A 26 -2.17 -52.09 92.00
N THR A 27 -3.21 -52.29 91.16
CA THR A 27 -4.53 -52.96 91.36
C THR A 27 -5.83 -52.23 91.79
N ARG A 28 -6.81 -52.41 90.87
CA ARG A 28 -8.24 -52.84 91.01
C ARG A 28 -9.39 -51.83 91.33
N ARG A 29 -10.33 -51.86 90.36
CA ARG A 29 -11.82 -51.95 90.41
C ARG A 29 -12.69 -50.70 90.70
N THR A 30 -13.59 -50.49 89.73
CA THR A 30 -14.77 -49.59 89.60
C THR A 30 -15.84 -49.72 90.70
N PRO A 31 -16.74 -48.73 90.86
CA PRO A 31 -18.10 -48.89 90.29
C PRO A 31 -18.78 -47.62 89.71
N SER A 32 -19.40 -47.82 88.54
CA SER A 32 -20.69 -47.33 88.00
C SER A 32 -21.41 -46.10 88.61
N LYS A 33 -21.81 -45.15 87.74
CA LYS A 33 -23.13 -44.48 87.75
C LYS A 33 -23.56 -44.08 86.31
N LYS A 34 -24.87 -44.11 86.10
CA LYS A 34 -25.69 -44.20 84.87
C LYS A 34 -25.52 -43.10 83.80
N PRO A 35 -25.90 -43.37 82.53
CA PRO A 35 -25.83 -42.39 81.45
C PRO A 35 -27.04 -41.45 81.46
N THR A 36 -26.80 -40.14 81.37
CA THR A 36 -27.80 -39.17 80.90
C THR A 36 -27.57 -38.88 79.43
N ASN A 37 -28.67 -38.98 78.71
CA ASN A 37 -28.78 -39.04 77.27
C ASN A 37 -28.70 -37.61 76.70
N GLU A 38 -27.51 -37.08 76.45
CA GLU A 38 -27.35 -35.96 75.50
C GLU A 38 -26.90 -36.51 74.15
N LYS A 39 -27.88 -36.86 73.30
CA LYS A 39 -27.66 -36.95 71.85
C LYS A 39 -27.29 -35.55 71.34
N ARG A 40 -26.02 -35.15 71.48
CA ARG A 40 -25.44 -34.08 70.67
C ARG A 40 -25.58 -34.48 69.21
N SER A 41 -26.47 -33.77 68.55
CA SER A 41 -26.88 -33.98 67.17
C SER A 41 -25.68 -33.89 66.23
N TRP A 42 -25.12 -35.04 65.85
CA TRP A 42 -24.20 -35.24 64.71
C TRP A 42 -24.68 -34.48 63.47
N LEU A 43 -26.00 -34.38 63.28
CA LEU A 43 -26.65 -33.67 62.17
C LEU A 43 -26.42 -32.16 62.23
N LYS A 44 -26.45 -31.54 63.43
CA LYS A 44 -26.11 -30.12 63.60
C LYS A 44 -24.63 -29.83 63.33
N VAL A 45 -23.73 -30.76 63.66
CA VAL A 45 -22.29 -30.61 63.40
C VAL A 45 -21.99 -30.71 61.90
N LEU A 46 -22.53 -31.73 61.22
CA LEU A 46 -22.42 -31.89 59.76
C LEU A 46 -23.06 -30.73 59.00
N TRP A 47 -24.21 -30.24 59.46
CA TRP A 47 -24.86 -29.08 58.86
C TRP A 47 -24.04 -27.81 59.08
N SER A 48 -23.45 -27.59 60.27
CA SER A 48 -22.57 -26.45 60.51
C SER A 48 -21.28 -26.51 59.69
N PHE A 49 -20.72 -27.71 59.48
CA PHE A 49 -19.52 -27.90 58.68
C PHE A 49 -19.83 -27.69 57.19
N SER A 50 -20.94 -28.23 56.69
CA SER A 50 -21.41 -28.02 55.31
C SER A 50 -21.74 -26.56 55.05
N TRP A 51 -22.36 -25.87 56.00
CA TRP A 51 -22.63 -24.44 55.93
C TRP A 51 -21.33 -23.61 55.89
N LYS A 52 -20.39 -23.87 56.81
CA LYS A 52 -19.08 -23.18 56.81
C LYS A 52 -18.27 -23.46 55.55
N ALA A 53 -18.28 -24.70 55.06
CA ALA A 53 -17.64 -25.06 53.79
C ALA A 53 -18.32 -24.38 52.60
N GLY A 54 -19.65 -24.29 52.60
CA GLY A 54 -20.42 -23.55 51.59
C GLY A 54 -20.12 -22.06 51.59
N VAL A 55 -20.04 -21.43 52.76
CA VAL A 55 -19.65 -20.02 52.91
C VAL A 55 -18.20 -19.80 52.46
N ALA A 56 -17.27 -20.68 52.84
CA ALA A 56 -15.89 -20.61 52.39
C ALA A 56 -15.78 -20.77 50.87
N LEU A 57 -16.52 -21.71 50.27
CA LEU A 57 -16.58 -21.88 48.82
C LEU A 57 -17.18 -20.65 48.12
N ALA A 58 -18.26 -20.08 48.66
CA ALA A 58 -18.85 -18.85 48.15
C ALA A 58 -17.87 -17.68 48.22
N ALA A 59 -17.12 -17.54 49.31
CA ALA A 59 -16.09 -16.52 49.45
C ALA A 59 -14.95 -16.71 48.43
N VAL A 60 -14.52 -17.96 48.19
CA VAL A 60 -13.52 -18.27 47.16
C VAL A 60 -14.06 -17.96 45.76
N LEU A 61 -15.29 -18.35 45.43
CA LEU A 61 -15.92 -18.06 44.14
C LEU A 61 -16.11 -16.55 43.93
N LEU A 62 -16.42 -15.81 44.99
CA LEU A 62 -16.53 -14.36 44.95
C LEU A 62 -15.17 -13.71 44.72
N PHE A 63 -14.11 -14.16 45.42
CA PHE A 63 -12.75 -13.68 45.20
C PHE A 63 -12.26 -13.99 43.77
N VAL A 64 -12.49 -15.21 43.30
CA VAL A 64 -12.20 -15.60 41.90
C VAL A 64 -13.03 -14.76 40.93
N GLY A 65 -14.29 -14.48 41.26
CA GLY A 65 -15.16 -13.60 40.49
C GLY A 65 -14.57 -12.21 40.34
N ILE A 66 -14.18 -11.56 41.44
CA ILE A 66 -13.53 -10.24 41.45
C ILE A 66 -12.23 -10.26 40.63
N TYR A 67 -11.43 -11.32 40.77
CA TYR A 67 -10.21 -11.46 40.00
C TYR A 67 -10.49 -11.59 38.49
N LEU A 68 -11.40 -12.49 38.09
CA LEU A 68 -11.78 -12.68 36.68
C LEU A 68 -12.45 -11.43 36.11
N ASP A 69 -13.23 -10.73 36.91
CA ASP A 69 -13.86 -9.46 36.58
C ASP A 69 -12.82 -8.38 36.28
N SER A 70 -11.78 -8.27 37.10
CA SER A 70 -10.63 -7.38 36.83
C SER A 70 -9.93 -7.74 35.53
N VAL A 71 -9.71 -9.03 35.26
CA VAL A 71 -9.07 -9.50 34.00
C VAL A 71 -9.94 -9.19 32.79
N VAL A 72 -11.27 -9.39 32.90
CA VAL A 72 -12.22 -9.06 31.84
C VAL A 72 -12.23 -7.55 31.59
N LYS A 73 -12.27 -6.75 32.65
CA LYS A 73 -12.26 -5.28 32.59
C LYS A 73 -10.99 -4.77 31.91
N GLU A 74 -9.82 -5.21 32.35
CA GLU A 74 -8.53 -4.83 31.77
C GLU A 74 -8.47 -5.13 30.25
N ARG A 75 -9.02 -6.27 29.84
CA ARG A 75 -9.02 -6.67 28.42
C ARG A 75 -10.03 -5.90 27.56
N PHE A 76 -11.25 -5.68 28.04
CA PHE A 76 -12.34 -5.09 27.24
C PHE A 76 -12.41 -3.56 27.28
N GLU A 77 -12.00 -2.93 28.39
CA GLU A 77 -11.88 -1.47 28.49
C GLU A 77 -10.52 -0.96 28.01
N GLY A 78 -9.52 -1.84 27.94
CA GLY A 78 -8.22 -1.57 27.32
C GLY A 78 -8.20 -1.93 25.83
N GLN A 79 -7.03 -2.35 25.35
CA GLN A 79 -6.83 -2.78 23.97
C GLN A 79 -7.27 -4.25 23.78
N LEU A 80 -8.54 -4.44 23.39
CA LEU A 80 -9.13 -5.77 23.20
C LEU A 80 -8.35 -6.63 22.19
N PHE A 81 -7.86 -5.99 21.13
CA PHE A 81 -7.10 -6.59 20.04
C PHE A 81 -5.87 -5.74 19.70
N GLU A 82 -4.77 -6.39 19.37
CA GLU A 82 -3.67 -5.77 18.62
C GLU A 82 -4.12 -5.64 17.15
N LEU A 83 -4.55 -4.43 16.77
CA LEU A 83 -5.14 -4.16 15.46
C LEU A 83 -4.06 -3.66 14.48
N PRO A 84 -3.78 -4.38 13.39
CA PRO A 84 -2.76 -3.95 12.45
C PRO A 84 -3.14 -2.62 11.79
N THR A 85 -2.12 -1.87 11.38
CA THR A 85 -2.29 -0.67 10.59
C THR A 85 -2.77 -1.04 9.19
N VAL A 86 -3.95 -0.56 8.79
CA VAL A 86 -4.53 -0.82 7.47
C VAL A 86 -4.11 0.27 6.50
N VAL A 87 -3.54 -0.14 5.37
CA VAL A 87 -3.04 0.76 4.33
C VAL A 87 -3.98 0.78 3.13
N TYR A 88 -4.39 1.98 2.74
CA TYR A 88 -5.25 2.26 1.60
C TYR A 88 -4.50 3.03 0.50
N ALA A 89 -4.88 2.80 -0.75
CA ALA A 89 -4.42 3.53 -1.93
C ALA A 89 -4.93 4.99 -1.94
N ARG A 90 -4.67 5.71 -3.05
CA ARG A 90 -5.28 7.03 -3.27
C ARG A 90 -6.81 6.92 -3.33
N ILE A 91 -7.47 7.95 -2.81
CA ILE A 91 -8.90 8.20 -3.06
C ILE A 91 -9.01 8.84 -4.44
N LEU A 92 -9.80 8.26 -5.34
CA LEU A 92 -10.15 8.90 -6.62
C LEU A 92 -11.32 9.85 -6.38
N ASN A 93 -11.08 11.14 -6.62
CA ASN A 93 -12.14 12.14 -6.67
C ASN A 93 -12.47 12.39 -8.14
N LEU A 94 -13.75 12.37 -8.48
CA LEU A 94 -14.27 12.62 -9.82
C LEU A 94 -15.12 13.87 -9.79
N SER A 95 -14.93 14.76 -10.76
CA SER A 95 -15.76 15.96 -10.94
C SER A 95 -16.19 16.13 -12.40
N PRO A 96 -17.36 16.72 -12.69
CA PRO A 96 -17.73 17.13 -14.03
C PRO A 96 -16.65 18.04 -14.67
N GLY A 97 -16.32 17.77 -15.93
CA GLY A 97 -15.27 18.47 -16.69
C GLY A 97 -13.87 17.88 -16.55
N GLU A 98 -13.69 16.83 -15.74
CA GLU A 98 -12.41 16.18 -15.57
C GLU A 98 -12.02 15.34 -16.80
N ASN A 99 -10.75 15.47 -17.22
CA ASN A 99 -10.19 14.77 -18.38
C ASN A 99 -9.84 13.31 -18.05
N ILE A 100 -10.84 12.55 -17.59
CA ILE A 100 -10.77 11.11 -17.37
C ILE A 100 -11.64 10.38 -18.39
N THR A 101 -11.05 9.44 -19.11
CA THR A 101 -11.76 8.65 -20.10
C THR A 101 -12.59 7.53 -19.45
N ILE A 102 -13.63 7.08 -20.16
CA ILE A 102 -14.44 5.93 -19.71
C ILE A 102 -13.58 4.67 -19.53
N GLN A 103 -12.53 4.50 -20.35
CA GLN A 103 -11.65 3.33 -20.26
C GLN A 103 -10.73 3.40 -19.04
N GLU A 104 -10.25 4.59 -18.67
CA GLU A 104 -9.49 4.79 -17.43
C GLU A 104 -10.36 4.49 -16.21
N LEU A 105 -11.61 4.97 -16.18
CA LEU A 105 -12.49 4.66 -15.06
C LEU A 105 -12.81 3.16 -14.98
N ARG A 106 -13.01 2.47 -16.10
CA ARG A 106 -13.14 1.00 -16.11
C ARG A 106 -11.92 0.32 -15.49
N ASN A 107 -10.71 0.75 -15.87
CA ASN A 107 -9.49 0.21 -15.29
C ASN A 107 -9.43 0.44 -13.76
N GLU A 108 -9.90 1.59 -13.28
CA GLU A 108 -9.98 1.88 -11.85
C GLU A 108 -10.94 0.92 -11.14
N LEU A 109 -12.16 0.77 -11.68
CA LEU A 109 -13.20 -0.12 -11.16
C LEU A 109 -12.71 -1.59 -11.14
N ASP A 110 -12.04 -2.04 -12.20
CA ASP A 110 -11.47 -3.38 -12.29
C ASP A 110 -10.42 -3.62 -11.18
N VAL A 111 -9.54 -2.65 -10.93
CA VAL A 111 -8.52 -2.77 -9.88
C VAL A 111 -9.12 -2.67 -8.47
N LEU A 112 -10.24 -1.98 -8.31
CA LEU A 112 -11.07 -1.95 -7.10
C LEU A 112 -11.97 -3.19 -6.95
N ASN A 113 -11.85 -4.18 -7.83
CA ASN A 113 -12.68 -5.39 -7.85
C ASN A 113 -14.18 -5.09 -7.94
N TYR A 114 -14.60 -4.04 -8.66
CA TYR A 114 -16.00 -3.88 -9.01
C TYR A 114 -16.42 -4.96 -10.01
N ARG A 115 -17.63 -5.50 -9.85
CA ARG A 115 -18.18 -6.55 -10.72
C ARG A 115 -18.97 -5.93 -11.85
N LYS A 116 -18.61 -6.24 -13.10
CA LYS A 116 -19.39 -5.84 -14.27
C LYS A 116 -20.63 -6.70 -14.41
N VAL A 117 -21.82 -6.09 -14.38
CA VAL A 117 -23.14 -6.74 -14.50
C VAL A 117 -24.01 -6.00 -15.53
N SER A 118 -25.13 -6.60 -15.92
CA SER A 118 -26.09 -5.95 -16.82
C SER A 118 -26.93 -4.89 -16.10
N GLN A 119 -27.31 -5.14 -14.85
CA GLN A 119 -28.10 -4.23 -14.00
C GLN A 119 -27.49 -4.21 -12.60
N PRO A 120 -26.79 -3.13 -12.20
CA PRO A 120 -26.25 -3.00 -10.85
C PRO A 120 -27.38 -3.02 -9.82
N ARG A 121 -27.28 -3.89 -8.81
CA ARG A 121 -28.25 -3.97 -7.71
C ARG A 121 -27.59 -3.93 -6.33
N TYR A 122 -26.30 -4.27 -6.26
CA TYR A 122 -25.54 -4.31 -5.02
C TYR A 122 -24.31 -3.40 -5.06
N PRO A 123 -23.83 -2.91 -3.90
CA PRO A 123 -22.57 -2.19 -3.81
C PRO A 123 -21.41 -2.96 -4.46
N GLY A 124 -20.50 -2.23 -5.10
CA GLY A 124 -19.38 -2.84 -5.80
C GLY A 124 -19.75 -3.44 -7.16
N GLU A 125 -20.93 -3.13 -7.71
CA GLU A 125 -21.34 -3.51 -9.06
C GLU A 125 -21.36 -2.31 -10.01
N TYR A 126 -21.10 -2.57 -11.29
CA TYR A 126 -21.23 -1.56 -12.34
C TYR A 126 -21.72 -2.16 -13.65
N SER A 127 -22.39 -1.33 -14.46
CA SER A 127 -22.63 -1.59 -15.88
C SER A 127 -21.96 -0.48 -16.69
N SER A 128 -21.65 -0.75 -17.96
CA SER A 128 -20.99 0.25 -18.80
C SER A 128 -21.41 0.09 -20.26
N SER A 129 -21.76 1.23 -20.87
CA SER A 129 -21.96 1.41 -22.31
C SER A 129 -20.78 2.18 -22.93
N SER A 130 -20.88 2.61 -24.18
CA SER A 130 -19.84 3.43 -24.82
C SER A 130 -19.65 4.82 -24.18
N THR A 131 -20.72 5.41 -23.62
CA THR A 131 -20.72 6.79 -23.11
C THR A 131 -21.17 6.90 -21.65
N ARG A 132 -21.54 5.79 -21.01
CA ARG A 132 -22.04 5.81 -19.62
C ARG A 132 -21.49 4.68 -18.78
N ILE A 133 -21.33 4.95 -17.49
CA ILE A 133 -21.11 3.94 -16.44
C ILE A 133 -22.17 4.14 -15.36
N GLU A 134 -22.96 3.10 -15.12
CA GLU A 134 -23.82 3.03 -13.94
C GLU A 134 -23.07 2.23 -12.88
N LEU A 135 -22.96 2.72 -11.65
CA LEU A 135 -22.36 1.93 -10.57
C LEU A 135 -23.06 2.20 -9.24
N ILE A 136 -22.93 1.24 -8.33
CA ILE A 136 -23.29 1.42 -6.93
C ILE A 136 -21.98 1.47 -6.14
N ARG A 137 -21.56 2.70 -5.81
CA ARG A 137 -20.33 2.98 -5.06
C ARG A 137 -20.45 2.41 -3.65
N ARG A 138 -19.39 1.79 -3.12
CA ARG A 138 -19.41 1.11 -1.80
C ARG A 138 -19.52 2.07 -0.63
N PRO A 139 -20.17 1.69 0.49
CA PRO A 139 -20.07 2.50 1.70
C PRO A 139 -18.61 2.52 2.17
N PHE A 140 -18.15 3.67 2.65
CA PHE A 140 -16.78 3.83 3.12
C PHE A 140 -16.67 4.95 4.16
N GLU A 141 -15.78 4.76 5.13
CA GLU A 141 -15.45 5.77 6.13
C GLU A 141 -14.28 6.62 5.69
N PHE A 142 -14.58 7.79 5.15
CA PHE A 142 -13.59 8.79 4.79
C PHE A 142 -13.14 9.59 6.02
N ALA A 143 -12.10 10.40 5.82
CA ALA A 143 -11.51 11.27 6.84
C ALA A 143 -12.52 12.19 7.54
N ASP A 144 -13.48 12.67 6.77
CA ASP A 144 -14.51 13.64 7.14
C ASP A 144 -15.83 12.97 7.56
N GLY A 145 -15.91 11.64 7.54
CA GLY A 145 -17.05 10.88 8.03
C GLY A 145 -17.42 9.67 7.16
N PRO A 146 -18.37 8.84 7.65
CA PRO A 146 -18.94 7.75 6.87
C PRO A 146 -19.77 8.29 5.70
N GLU A 147 -19.56 7.71 4.53
CA GLU A 147 -20.49 7.85 3.42
C GLU A 147 -21.15 6.50 3.12
N PRO A 148 -22.49 6.45 2.98
CA PRO A 148 -23.20 5.25 2.56
C PRO A 148 -22.86 4.90 1.11
N ASP A 149 -23.37 3.76 0.64
CA ASP A 149 -23.38 3.45 -0.77
C ASP A 149 -24.13 4.53 -1.58
N ARG A 150 -23.79 4.63 -2.86
CA ARG A 150 -24.42 5.59 -3.79
C ARG A 150 -24.64 4.97 -5.15
N HIS A 151 -25.89 4.93 -5.59
CA HIS A 151 -26.27 4.53 -6.95
C HIS A 151 -26.19 5.74 -7.89
N ILE A 152 -25.27 5.65 -8.86
CA ILE A 152 -24.89 6.79 -9.70
C ILE A 152 -24.77 6.40 -11.17
N MET A 153 -25.01 7.40 -12.03
CA MET A 153 -24.78 7.33 -13.47
C MET A 153 -23.74 8.39 -13.86
N LEU A 154 -22.65 7.95 -14.46
CA LEU A 154 -21.58 8.78 -14.98
C LEU A 154 -21.71 8.90 -16.50
N HIS A 155 -21.71 10.12 -17.02
CA HIS A 155 -21.82 10.40 -18.45
C HIS A 155 -20.50 10.92 -19.01
N PHE A 156 -20.03 10.31 -20.08
CA PHE A 156 -18.76 10.61 -20.73
C PHE A 156 -18.97 11.15 -22.15
N SER A 157 -18.03 11.99 -22.58
CA SER A 157 -17.82 12.37 -23.97
C SER A 157 -16.35 12.15 -24.36
N ASP A 158 -15.98 12.52 -25.58
CA ASP A 158 -14.57 12.52 -26.02
C ASP A 158 -13.68 13.46 -25.20
N SER A 159 -14.28 14.44 -24.51
CA SER A 159 -13.58 15.38 -23.62
C SER A 159 -13.50 14.93 -22.16
N GLY A 160 -13.95 13.72 -21.83
CA GLY A 160 -13.90 13.14 -20.49
C GLY A 160 -15.25 13.11 -19.76
N LEU A 161 -15.23 13.12 -18.43
CA LEU A 161 -16.41 13.01 -17.58
C LEU A 161 -17.23 14.31 -17.63
N GLN A 162 -18.48 14.24 -18.11
CA GLN A 162 -19.33 15.42 -18.30
C GLN A 162 -20.29 15.66 -17.17
N ARG A 163 -20.84 14.59 -16.58
CA ARG A 163 -21.93 14.68 -15.62
C ARG A 163 -21.92 13.48 -14.69
N ILE A 164 -22.19 13.75 -13.41
CA ILE A 164 -22.38 12.76 -12.36
C ILE A 164 -23.82 12.90 -11.89
N GLN A 165 -24.65 11.88 -12.10
CA GLN A 165 -26.07 11.89 -11.75
C GLN A 165 -26.34 10.91 -10.61
N SER A 166 -27.07 11.34 -9.59
CA SER A 166 -27.60 10.42 -8.57
C SER A 166 -28.84 9.71 -9.12
N LEU A 167 -28.94 8.40 -8.88
CA LEU A 167 -30.13 7.61 -9.22
C LEU A 167 -31.07 7.43 -8.02
N GLU A 168 -30.60 7.73 -6.81
CA GLU A 168 -31.38 7.74 -5.57
C GLU A 168 -32.14 9.06 -5.37
N SER A 169 -31.49 10.18 -5.70
CA SER A 169 -32.04 11.53 -5.55
C SER A 169 -32.18 12.18 -6.92
N ARG A 170 -33.22 13.01 -7.09
CA ARG A 170 -33.39 13.79 -8.33
C ARG A 170 -32.35 14.92 -8.36
N GLY A 171 -31.18 14.67 -8.93
CA GLY A 171 -30.16 15.72 -9.09
C GLY A 171 -28.80 15.24 -9.61
N ASP A 172 -27.99 16.22 -9.96
CA ASP A 172 -26.59 16.04 -10.33
C ASP A 172 -25.67 16.28 -9.14
N LEU A 173 -24.57 15.53 -9.10
CA LEU A 173 -23.53 15.67 -8.09
C LEU A 173 -22.38 16.50 -8.66
N GLY A 174 -21.89 17.46 -7.86
CA GLY A 174 -20.71 18.25 -8.22
C GLY A 174 -19.39 17.47 -8.11
N TYR A 175 -19.37 16.40 -7.33
CA TYR A 175 -18.23 15.50 -7.20
C TYR A 175 -18.67 14.10 -6.75
N LEU A 176 -17.79 13.13 -6.93
CA LEU A 176 -17.92 11.77 -6.42
C LEU A 176 -16.56 11.29 -5.91
N ARG A 177 -16.55 10.61 -4.77
CA ARG A 177 -15.37 9.90 -4.27
C ARG A 177 -15.56 8.41 -4.45
N LEU A 178 -14.56 7.73 -5.01
CA LEU A 178 -14.48 6.27 -4.94
C LEU A 178 -13.73 5.86 -3.69
N GLU A 179 -14.18 4.78 -3.05
CA GLU A 179 -13.49 4.19 -1.93
C GLU A 179 -12.09 3.71 -2.34
N PRO A 180 -11.06 3.94 -1.51
CA PRO A 180 -9.70 3.57 -1.87
C PRO A 180 -9.49 2.06 -1.73
N LYS A 181 -8.64 1.51 -2.60
CA LYS A 181 -8.24 0.11 -2.52
C LYS A 181 -7.46 -0.17 -1.24
N MET A 182 -7.85 -1.18 -0.47
CA MET A 182 -7.01 -1.72 0.60
C MET A 182 -5.77 -2.41 -0.02
N LEU A 183 -4.59 -1.89 0.28
CA LEU A 183 -3.32 -2.41 -0.21
C LEU A 183 -2.78 -3.53 0.66
N GLY A 184 -3.03 -3.46 1.97
CA GLY A 184 -2.58 -4.47 2.92
C GLY A 184 -2.50 -3.93 4.34
N MET A 185 -1.74 -4.64 5.16
CA MET A 185 -1.45 -4.31 6.57
C MET A 185 0.06 -4.20 6.75
N LEU A 186 0.53 -3.29 7.61
CA LEU A 186 1.98 -3.04 7.79
C LEU A 186 2.67 -4.12 8.62
N GLU A 187 2.07 -4.51 9.74
CA GLU A 187 2.65 -5.44 10.71
C GLU A 187 2.56 -6.88 10.18
N LYS A 188 3.70 -7.43 9.75
CA LYS A 188 3.79 -8.65 8.92
C LYS A 188 4.08 -9.96 9.68
N ASP A 189 4.67 -9.91 10.87
CA ASP A 189 5.18 -11.11 11.54
C ASP A 189 4.41 -11.41 12.83
N ARG A 190 3.08 -11.38 12.72
CA ARG A 190 2.19 -11.69 13.82
C ARG A 190 1.47 -13.00 13.57
N ASP A 191 1.30 -13.77 14.63
CA ASP A 191 0.59 -15.04 14.62
C ASP A 191 -0.88 -14.85 14.19
N GLU A 192 -1.46 -13.65 14.40
CA GLU A 192 -2.86 -13.35 14.14
C GLU A 192 -3.03 -12.03 13.38
N GLN A 193 -3.92 -12.04 12.38
CA GLN A 193 -4.29 -10.87 11.57
C GLN A 193 -5.80 -10.67 11.64
N ARG A 194 -6.22 -9.41 11.79
CA ARG A 194 -7.63 -9.01 11.92
C ARG A 194 -7.88 -7.71 11.15
N LEU A 195 -9.05 -7.62 10.53
CA LEU A 195 -9.61 -6.35 10.04
C LEU A 195 -10.80 -6.04 10.93
N PHE A 196 -10.61 -5.12 11.88
CA PHE A 196 -11.68 -4.75 12.80
C PHE A 196 -12.80 -4.04 12.05
N LEU A 197 -14.02 -4.50 12.30
CA LEU A 197 -15.25 -3.85 11.87
C LEU A 197 -16.17 -3.68 13.08
N ARG A 198 -16.88 -2.55 13.11
CA ARG A 198 -17.93 -2.30 14.10
C ARG A 198 -19.16 -3.18 13.83
N ARG A 199 -20.00 -3.40 14.84
CA ARG A 199 -21.21 -4.23 14.75
C ARG A 199 -22.14 -3.82 13.61
N ASP A 200 -22.32 -2.52 13.42
CA ASP A 200 -23.18 -1.90 12.40
C ASP A 200 -22.65 -2.09 10.97
N GLN A 201 -21.37 -2.43 10.81
CA GLN A 201 -20.76 -2.70 9.51
C GLN A 201 -20.96 -4.15 9.05
N PHE A 202 -21.42 -5.07 9.90
CA PHE A 202 -21.69 -6.45 9.51
C PHE A 202 -23.12 -6.59 8.95
N PRO A 203 -23.31 -7.36 7.85
CA PRO A 203 -24.66 -7.62 7.33
C PRO A 203 -25.55 -8.33 8.37
N GLU A 204 -26.80 -7.89 8.53
CA GLU A 204 -27.72 -8.54 9.49
C GLU A 204 -27.94 -10.03 9.18
N ILE A 205 -28.02 -10.41 7.90
CA ILE A 205 -28.14 -11.83 7.52
C ILE A 205 -26.94 -12.68 7.97
N LEU A 206 -25.74 -12.09 8.11
CA LEU A 206 -24.59 -12.80 8.69
C LEU A 206 -24.80 -13.08 10.17
N VAL A 207 -25.31 -12.09 10.89
CA VAL A 207 -25.61 -12.19 12.32
C VAL A 207 -26.71 -13.22 12.53
N ASP A 208 -27.80 -13.13 11.78
CA ASP A 208 -28.90 -14.09 11.81
C ASP A 208 -28.40 -15.52 11.55
N ALA A 209 -27.56 -15.71 10.54
CA ALA A 209 -26.96 -17.01 10.23
C ALA A 209 -26.10 -17.54 11.37
N LEU A 210 -25.28 -16.67 11.99
CA LEU A 210 -24.43 -17.03 13.11
C LEU A 210 -25.26 -17.44 14.32
N LEU A 211 -26.27 -16.65 14.70
CA LEU A 211 -27.16 -16.93 15.83
C LEU A 211 -27.96 -18.21 15.58
N ALA A 212 -28.57 -18.36 14.40
CA ALA A 212 -29.33 -19.53 14.03
C ALA A 212 -28.51 -20.84 14.08
N THR A 213 -27.20 -20.75 13.83
CA THR A 213 -26.30 -21.91 13.76
C THR A 213 -25.61 -22.22 15.09
N GLU A 214 -25.12 -21.20 15.79
CA GLU A 214 -24.25 -21.36 16.97
C GLU A 214 -24.99 -21.08 18.28
N ASP A 215 -25.90 -20.10 18.34
CA ASP A 215 -26.55 -19.68 19.59
C ASP A 215 -27.88 -18.94 19.38
N ARG A 216 -28.97 -19.72 19.18
CA ARG A 216 -30.28 -19.19 18.78
C ARG A 216 -30.90 -18.23 19.79
N ASP A 217 -30.69 -18.50 21.07
CA ASP A 217 -31.33 -17.76 22.16
C ASP A 217 -30.35 -16.73 22.77
N PHE A 218 -29.32 -16.30 22.00
CA PHE A 218 -28.20 -15.46 22.44
C PHE A 218 -28.61 -14.20 23.20
N TYR A 219 -29.60 -13.46 22.69
CA TYR A 219 -30.07 -12.23 23.32
C TYR A 219 -30.94 -12.47 24.58
N GLN A 220 -31.31 -13.72 24.88
CA GLN A 220 -32.25 -14.06 25.95
C GLN A 220 -31.57 -14.61 27.20
N HIS A 221 -30.36 -15.16 27.09
CA HIS A 221 -29.65 -15.76 28.23
C HIS A 221 -28.50 -14.88 28.71
N ASP A 222 -28.07 -15.03 29.97
CA ASP A 222 -26.97 -14.24 30.55
C ASP A 222 -25.62 -14.96 30.37
N GLY A 223 -25.11 -15.05 29.14
CA GLY A 223 -23.80 -15.63 28.84
C GLY A 223 -23.70 -17.16 28.86
N VAL A 224 -24.55 -17.84 29.62
CA VAL A 224 -24.65 -19.31 29.65
C VAL A 224 -26.10 -19.71 29.45
N SER A 225 -26.36 -20.73 28.63
CA SER A 225 -27.71 -21.24 28.37
C SER A 225 -27.89 -22.62 29.02
N PRO A 226 -28.57 -22.72 30.18
CA PRO A 226 -28.89 -24.00 30.81
C PRO A 226 -29.72 -24.91 29.90
N LEU A 227 -30.65 -24.31 29.13
CA LEU A 227 -31.47 -25.02 28.15
C LEU A 227 -30.61 -25.62 27.03
N ALA A 228 -29.61 -24.90 26.51
CA ALA A 228 -28.71 -25.43 25.49
C ALA A 228 -27.81 -26.56 26.04
N ILE A 229 -27.34 -26.43 27.27
CA ILE A 229 -26.55 -27.47 27.95
C ILE A 229 -27.38 -28.74 28.15
N ALA A 230 -28.60 -28.62 28.69
CA ALA A 230 -29.49 -29.76 28.91
C ALA A 230 -29.87 -30.45 27.58
N ARG A 231 -30.19 -29.67 26.54
CA ARG A 231 -30.51 -30.18 25.19
C ARG A 231 -29.33 -30.94 24.58
N ALA A 232 -28.12 -30.37 24.67
CA ALA A 232 -26.91 -31.01 24.19
C ALA A 232 -26.58 -32.30 24.96
N LEU A 233 -26.79 -32.32 26.29
CA LEU A 233 -26.61 -33.50 27.12
C LEU A 233 -27.52 -34.65 26.68
N VAL A 234 -28.82 -34.38 26.52
CA VAL A 234 -29.81 -35.38 26.06
C VAL A 234 -29.44 -35.92 24.67
N ALA A 235 -29.10 -35.03 23.72
CA ALA A 235 -28.71 -35.44 22.37
C ALA A 235 -27.44 -36.30 22.36
N ASN A 236 -26.44 -35.94 23.15
CA ASN A 236 -25.17 -36.67 23.23
C ASN A 236 -25.33 -38.04 23.90
N ILE A 237 -26.18 -38.15 24.93
CA ILE A 237 -26.53 -39.44 25.56
C ILE A 237 -27.23 -40.34 24.54
N LYS A 238 -28.23 -39.82 23.82
CA LYS A 238 -28.97 -40.59 22.81
C LYS A 238 -28.09 -41.08 21.66
N ALA A 239 -27.08 -40.30 21.28
CA ALA A 239 -26.18 -40.63 20.17
C ALA A 239 -24.94 -41.45 20.58
N GLY A 240 -24.69 -41.66 21.88
CA GLY A 240 -23.51 -42.38 22.39
C GLY A 240 -22.16 -41.69 22.12
N ARG A 241 -22.16 -40.46 21.59
CA ARG A 241 -20.99 -39.64 21.27
C ARG A 241 -21.36 -38.16 21.32
N THR A 242 -20.36 -37.28 21.38
CA THR A 242 -20.61 -35.83 21.30
C THR A 242 -21.04 -35.45 19.87
N VAL A 243 -22.31 -35.13 19.69
CA VAL A 243 -22.93 -34.73 18.41
C VAL A 243 -23.30 -33.24 18.42
N GLN A 244 -23.74 -32.72 19.56
CA GLN A 244 -24.18 -31.33 19.72
C GLN A 244 -23.41 -30.63 20.83
N GLY A 245 -22.98 -29.39 20.55
CA GLY A 245 -22.36 -28.50 21.54
C GLY A 245 -23.41 -27.70 22.29
N GLY A 246 -23.26 -27.56 23.60
CA GLY A 246 -24.12 -26.72 24.46
C GLY A 246 -23.45 -25.40 24.85
N SER A 247 -22.48 -24.92 24.07
CA SER A 247 -21.72 -23.70 24.40
C SER A 247 -22.29 -22.48 23.70
N THR A 248 -22.47 -21.38 24.43
CA THR A 248 -22.97 -20.09 23.91
C THR A 248 -21.88 -19.32 23.16
N LEU A 249 -22.25 -18.29 22.41
CA LEU A 249 -21.28 -17.38 21.77
C LEU A 249 -20.41 -16.66 22.81
N THR A 250 -20.99 -16.21 23.92
CA THR A 250 -20.25 -15.57 25.01
C THR A 250 -19.21 -16.52 25.63
N GLN A 251 -19.55 -17.81 25.77
CA GLN A 251 -18.61 -18.84 26.22
C GLN A 251 -17.49 -19.10 25.20
N GLN A 252 -17.83 -19.17 23.91
CA GLN A 252 -16.82 -19.32 22.85
C GLN A 252 -15.86 -18.12 22.82
N LEU A 253 -16.37 -16.90 22.99
CA LEU A 253 -15.56 -15.68 23.10
C LEU A 253 -14.65 -15.73 24.32
N ALA A 254 -15.19 -16.08 25.48
CA ALA A 254 -14.42 -16.23 26.72
C ALA A 254 -13.26 -17.23 26.57
N LYS A 255 -13.53 -18.34 25.88
CA LYS A 255 -12.52 -19.36 25.57
C LYS A 255 -11.41 -18.82 24.67
N ASN A 256 -11.75 -18.08 23.63
CA ASN A 256 -10.77 -17.60 22.65
C ASN A 256 -9.90 -16.47 23.22
N LEU A 257 -10.49 -15.55 24.01
CA LEU A 257 -9.77 -14.37 24.52
C LEU A 257 -8.97 -14.61 25.81
N PHE A 258 -9.44 -15.47 26.72
CA PHE A 258 -8.91 -15.53 28.08
C PHE A 258 -8.32 -16.87 28.50
N LEU A 259 -8.54 -17.95 27.74
CA LEU A 259 -8.23 -19.31 28.18
C LEU A 259 -7.27 -20.02 27.22
N THR A 260 -6.49 -20.96 27.76
CA THR A 260 -5.61 -21.83 26.99
C THR A 260 -6.41 -22.91 26.24
N ARG A 261 -5.77 -23.59 25.28
CA ARG A 261 -6.40 -24.66 24.47
C ARG A 261 -6.58 -26.00 25.21
N ASP A 262 -6.27 -26.07 26.50
CA ASP A 262 -6.28 -27.32 27.28
C ASP A 262 -7.69 -27.90 27.46
N LYS A 263 -7.90 -29.19 27.20
CA LYS A 263 -9.23 -29.81 27.34
C LYS A 263 -9.51 -30.28 28.76
N THR A 264 -9.74 -29.35 29.69
CA THR A 264 -10.10 -29.67 31.10
C THR A 264 -11.51 -29.20 31.47
N LEU A 265 -12.18 -29.92 32.37
CA LEU A 265 -13.48 -29.51 32.93
C LEU A 265 -13.36 -28.19 33.72
N TRP A 266 -12.23 -28.00 34.42
CA TRP A 266 -11.95 -26.75 35.14
C TRP A 266 -11.88 -25.54 34.22
N ARG A 267 -11.24 -25.67 33.03
CA ARG A 267 -11.27 -24.62 32.01
C ARG A 267 -12.71 -24.30 31.61
N LYS A 268 -13.58 -25.31 31.46
CA LYS A 268 -14.98 -25.10 31.06
C LYS A 268 -15.81 -24.38 32.13
N VAL A 269 -15.53 -24.61 33.41
CA VAL A 269 -16.14 -23.84 34.51
C VAL A 269 -15.68 -22.39 34.49
N ARG A 270 -14.37 -22.13 34.30
CA ARG A 270 -13.83 -20.77 34.14
C ARG A 270 -14.44 -20.05 32.94
N GLU A 271 -14.60 -20.74 31.81
CA GLU A 271 -15.25 -20.23 30.59
C GLU A 271 -16.69 -19.78 30.87
N ALA A 272 -17.48 -20.60 31.58
CA ALA A 272 -18.84 -20.26 31.95
C ALA A 272 -18.90 -19.05 32.91
N TYR A 273 -17.98 -18.97 33.87
CA TYR A 273 -17.96 -17.85 34.82
C TYR A 273 -17.55 -16.53 34.16
N ILE A 274 -16.52 -16.55 33.30
CA ILE A 274 -16.14 -15.39 32.49
C ILE A 274 -17.29 -14.97 31.57
N ALA A 275 -18.02 -15.92 30.99
CA ALA A 275 -19.18 -15.61 30.14
C ALA A 275 -20.30 -14.88 30.90
N LEU A 276 -20.59 -15.28 32.14
CA LEU A 276 -21.55 -14.56 33.01
C LEU A 276 -21.07 -13.13 33.30
N ILE A 277 -19.78 -12.96 33.59
CA ILE A 277 -19.19 -11.63 33.85
C ILE A 277 -19.27 -10.74 32.61
N LEU A 278 -18.94 -11.27 31.43
CA LEU A 278 -19.00 -10.55 30.16
C LEU A 278 -20.42 -10.03 29.88
N ASP A 279 -21.43 -10.90 30.01
CA ASP A 279 -22.83 -10.55 29.75
C ASP A 279 -23.41 -9.59 30.79
N TYR A 280 -22.93 -9.64 32.02
CA TYR A 280 -23.32 -8.67 33.05
C TYR A 280 -22.74 -7.27 32.78
N ARG A 281 -21.52 -7.17 32.22
CA ARG A 281 -20.81 -5.90 32.02
C ARG A 281 -21.05 -5.22 30.68
N TYR A 282 -21.19 -5.99 29.61
CA TYR A 282 -21.20 -5.49 28.25
C TYR A 282 -22.51 -5.83 27.55
N SER A 283 -22.95 -4.93 26.67
CA SER A 283 -24.12 -5.20 25.83
C SER A 283 -23.88 -6.41 24.92
N LYS A 284 -24.98 -7.08 24.57
CA LYS A 284 -24.97 -8.20 23.61
C LYS A 284 -24.29 -7.83 22.29
N ASP A 285 -24.54 -6.61 21.80
CA ASP A 285 -23.91 -6.11 20.58
C ASP A 285 -22.40 -5.97 20.71
N ARG A 286 -21.89 -5.52 21.87
CA ARG A 286 -20.44 -5.42 22.11
C ARG A 286 -19.79 -6.79 22.20
N ILE A 287 -20.45 -7.77 22.83
CA ILE A 287 -19.99 -9.17 22.88
C ILE A 287 -19.97 -9.77 21.48
N LEU A 288 -21.03 -9.54 20.70
CA LEU A 288 -21.15 -10.03 19.34
C LEU A 288 -20.10 -9.38 18.43
N GLU A 289 -19.88 -8.07 18.53
CA GLU A 289 -18.80 -7.36 17.82
C GLU A 289 -17.43 -7.97 18.11
N ALA A 290 -17.11 -8.18 19.38
CA ALA A 290 -15.87 -8.83 19.78
C ALA A 290 -15.76 -10.24 19.18
N TYR A 291 -16.84 -11.03 19.21
CA TYR A 291 -16.88 -12.37 18.62
C TYR A 291 -16.65 -12.37 17.11
N LEU A 292 -17.35 -11.49 16.39
CA LEU A 292 -17.27 -11.38 14.93
C LEU A 292 -15.87 -10.97 14.45
N ASN A 293 -15.09 -10.28 15.28
CA ASN A 293 -13.71 -9.91 15.00
C ASN A 293 -12.68 -10.91 15.53
N GLU A 294 -13.04 -11.72 16.52
CA GLU A 294 -12.11 -12.65 17.19
C GLU A 294 -12.05 -14.04 16.55
N VAL A 295 -13.15 -14.51 15.97
CA VAL A 295 -13.25 -15.91 15.54
C VAL A 295 -12.18 -16.28 14.49
N TYR A 296 -11.41 -17.34 14.75
CA TYR A 296 -10.48 -17.90 13.78
C TYR A 296 -11.25 -18.47 12.59
N LEU A 297 -10.88 -18.11 11.37
CA LEU A 297 -11.58 -18.53 10.14
C LEU A 297 -10.65 -19.10 9.07
N GLY A 298 -9.33 -19.00 9.21
CA GLY A 298 -8.42 -19.56 8.22
C GLY A 298 -6.96 -19.28 8.50
N GLN A 299 -6.09 -19.77 7.62
CA GLN A 299 -4.64 -19.57 7.70
C GLN A 299 -4.12 -19.07 6.35
N SER A 300 -3.27 -18.05 6.38
CA SER A 300 -2.53 -17.52 5.23
C SER A 300 -1.03 -17.63 5.49
N GLY A 301 -0.41 -18.73 5.04
CA GLY A 301 1.00 -18.99 5.35
C GLY A 301 1.21 -19.12 6.87
N GLY A 302 2.05 -18.25 7.44
CA GLY A 302 2.28 -18.17 8.89
C GLY A 302 1.23 -17.38 9.68
N GLU A 303 0.33 -16.66 9.02
CA GLU A 303 -0.61 -15.73 9.65
C GLU A 303 -2.00 -16.38 9.83
N ALA A 304 -2.55 -16.35 11.05
CA ALA A 304 -3.92 -16.75 11.33
C ALA A 304 -4.91 -15.64 10.93
N ILE A 305 -5.96 -16.02 10.21
CA ILE A 305 -7.03 -15.12 9.76
C ILE A 305 -8.14 -15.14 10.80
N HIS A 306 -8.30 -14.04 11.52
CA HIS A 306 -9.34 -13.86 12.51
C HIS A 306 -10.35 -12.80 12.06
N GLY A 307 -11.61 -13.05 12.42
CA GLY A 307 -12.75 -12.19 12.16
C GLY A 307 -13.32 -12.30 10.75
N PHE A 308 -14.63 -12.09 10.64
CA PHE A 308 -15.36 -12.19 9.37
C PHE A 308 -14.92 -11.15 8.34
N GLY A 309 -14.54 -9.94 8.79
CA GLY A 309 -14.09 -8.85 7.91
C GLY A 309 -12.87 -9.24 7.07
N LEU A 310 -11.82 -9.76 7.71
CA LEU A 310 -10.62 -10.20 7.00
C LEU A 310 -10.86 -11.50 6.22
N ALA A 311 -11.64 -12.44 6.78
CA ALA A 311 -11.96 -13.69 6.10
C ALA A 311 -12.71 -13.48 4.79
N SER A 312 -13.63 -12.50 4.73
CA SER A 312 -14.31 -12.09 3.49
C SER A 312 -13.32 -11.71 2.39
N ARG A 313 -12.37 -10.83 2.72
CA ARG A 313 -11.33 -10.39 1.77
C ARG A 313 -10.39 -11.53 1.39
N TYR A 314 -10.05 -12.41 2.33
CA TYR A 314 -9.16 -13.54 2.09
C TYR A 314 -9.80 -14.57 1.14
N TYR A 315 -11.02 -15.03 1.43
CA TYR A 315 -11.67 -16.09 0.64
C TYR A 315 -12.32 -15.60 -0.65
N PHE A 316 -12.87 -14.38 -0.66
CA PHE A 316 -13.68 -13.88 -1.79
C PHE A 316 -13.12 -12.63 -2.46
N GLY A 317 -12.14 -11.95 -1.85
CA GLY A 317 -11.56 -10.72 -2.40
C GLY A 317 -12.51 -9.52 -2.28
N GLN A 318 -13.54 -9.64 -1.45
CA GLN A 318 -14.65 -8.71 -1.33
C GLN A 318 -14.79 -8.23 0.13
N PRO A 319 -15.22 -6.98 0.37
CA PRO A 319 -15.75 -6.54 1.65
C PRO A 319 -16.92 -7.42 2.13
N ILE A 320 -17.09 -7.53 3.46
CA ILE A 320 -18.12 -8.40 4.05
C ILE A 320 -19.54 -7.97 3.63
N GLN A 321 -19.75 -6.69 3.36
CA GLN A 321 -21.01 -6.09 2.95
C GLN A 321 -21.47 -6.50 1.55
N GLU A 322 -20.55 -7.03 0.72
CA GLU A 322 -20.85 -7.48 -0.64
C GLU A 322 -21.08 -8.98 -0.73
N LEU A 323 -20.80 -9.71 0.34
CA LEU A 323 -20.92 -11.16 0.29
C LEU A 323 -22.38 -11.56 0.15
N ARG A 324 -22.59 -12.50 -0.76
CA ARG A 324 -23.89 -13.12 -0.97
C ARG A 324 -24.23 -14.01 0.22
N ILE A 325 -25.51 -14.32 0.36
CA ILE A 325 -26.05 -15.19 1.42
C ILE A 325 -25.30 -16.54 1.45
N ASP A 326 -25.00 -17.13 0.30
CA ASP A 326 -24.23 -18.37 0.19
C ASP A 326 -22.81 -18.27 0.75
N GLN A 327 -22.15 -17.12 0.54
CA GLN A 327 -20.79 -16.85 1.01
C GLN A 327 -20.75 -16.54 2.50
N LEU A 328 -21.74 -15.78 3.01
CA LEU A 328 -21.91 -15.52 4.45
C LEU A 328 -22.19 -16.82 5.21
N ALA A 329 -23.09 -17.65 4.70
CA ALA A 329 -23.40 -18.96 5.26
C ALA A 329 -22.17 -19.89 5.26
N MET A 330 -21.30 -19.80 4.26
CA MET A 330 -20.03 -20.52 4.24
C MET A 330 -19.14 -20.09 5.41
N LEU A 331 -18.90 -18.79 5.58
CA LEU A 331 -18.03 -18.28 6.65
C LEU A 331 -18.58 -18.66 8.04
N VAL A 332 -19.89 -18.55 8.25
CA VAL A 332 -20.54 -19.00 9.50
C VAL A 332 -20.35 -20.51 9.69
N GLY A 333 -20.56 -21.30 8.64
CA GLY A 333 -20.38 -22.75 8.69
C GLY A 333 -18.96 -23.17 9.10
N MET A 334 -17.96 -22.38 8.71
CA MET A 334 -16.54 -22.60 9.00
C MET A 334 -16.16 -22.37 10.46
N VAL A 335 -16.87 -21.53 11.20
CA VAL A 335 -16.62 -21.22 12.62
C VAL A 335 -16.45 -22.48 13.47
N LYS A 336 -17.28 -23.51 13.22
CA LYS A 336 -17.22 -24.81 13.93
C LYS A 336 -15.86 -25.52 13.81
N GLY A 337 -15.14 -25.30 12.71
CA GLY A 337 -13.86 -25.96 12.45
C GLY A 337 -13.19 -25.43 11.18
N PRO A 338 -12.51 -24.28 11.23
CA PRO A 338 -12.04 -23.59 10.01
C PRO A 338 -11.04 -24.40 9.19
N SER A 339 -10.16 -25.15 9.86
CA SER A 339 -9.20 -26.03 9.18
C SER A 339 -9.87 -27.27 8.56
N TYR A 340 -10.98 -27.75 9.15
CA TYR A 340 -11.72 -28.92 8.68
C TYR A 340 -12.67 -28.58 7.52
N TYR A 341 -13.30 -27.41 7.58
CA TYR A 341 -14.15 -26.83 6.55
C TYR A 341 -13.38 -25.81 5.70
N ASN A 342 -12.13 -26.10 5.37
CA ASN A 342 -11.34 -25.21 4.53
C ASN A 342 -11.82 -25.34 3.06
N PRO A 343 -12.35 -24.27 2.43
CA PRO A 343 -12.95 -24.37 1.09
C PRO A 343 -11.95 -24.72 -0.02
N ILE A 344 -10.65 -24.45 0.20
CA ILE A 344 -9.60 -24.72 -0.80
C ILE A 344 -9.11 -26.16 -0.69
N ARG A 345 -8.95 -26.68 0.54
CA ARG A 345 -8.46 -28.04 0.78
C ARG A 345 -9.57 -29.10 0.75
N TYR A 346 -10.76 -28.73 1.22
CA TYR A 346 -11.90 -29.63 1.44
C TYR A 346 -13.21 -28.99 0.94
N PRO A 347 -13.36 -28.74 -0.38
CA PRO A 347 -14.52 -28.05 -0.93
C PRO A 347 -15.83 -28.78 -0.65
N GLU A 348 -15.89 -30.12 -0.79
CA GLU A 348 -17.13 -30.88 -0.56
C GLU A 348 -17.67 -30.73 0.87
N ARG A 349 -16.81 -30.93 1.88
CA ARG A 349 -17.19 -30.75 3.29
C ARG A 349 -17.67 -29.33 3.58
N THR A 350 -17.02 -28.36 2.96
CA THR A 350 -17.36 -26.94 3.13
C THR A 350 -18.71 -26.64 2.50
N LYS A 351 -18.99 -27.20 1.32
CA LYS A 351 -20.28 -27.09 0.62
C LYS A 351 -21.41 -27.70 1.45
N GLU A 352 -21.26 -28.94 1.91
CA GLU A 352 -22.26 -29.58 2.78
C GLU A 352 -22.55 -28.75 4.04
N ARG A 353 -21.50 -28.18 4.65
CA ARG A 353 -21.64 -27.35 5.86
C ARG A 353 -22.34 -26.01 5.55
N ARG A 354 -22.01 -25.37 4.43
CA ARG A 354 -22.68 -24.15 3.95
C ARG A 354 -24.16 -24.39 3.66
N ASP A 355 -24.48 -25.50 2.99
CA ASP A 355 -25.85 -25.85 2.62
C ASP A 355 -26.71 -26.19 3.85
N LEU A 356 -26.10 -26.73 4.91
CA LEU A 356 -26.75 -26.90 6.21
C LEU A 356 -27.11 -25.55 6.85
N VAL A 357 -26.20 -24.57 6.84
CA VAL A 357 -26.48 -23.22 7.37
C VAL A 357 -27.61 -22.55 6.58
N LEU A 358 -27.57 -22.63 5.25
CA LEU A 358 -28.66 -22.13 4.39
C LEU A 358 -30.00 -22.78 4.71
N ARG A 359 -30.02 -24.09 4.97
CA ARG A 359 -31.25 -24.81 5.34
C ARG A 359 -31.80 -24.34 6.68
N LEU A 360 -30.93 -24.09 7.66
CA LEU A 360 -31.34 -23.57 8.98
C LEU A 360 -31.97 -22.18 8.86
N LEU A 361 -31.38 -21.31 8.04
CA LEU A 361 -31.93 -19.98 7.77
C LEU A 361 -33.33 -20.05 7.12
N MET A 362 -33.51 -20.92 6.13
CA MET A 362 -34.82 -21.15 5.49
C MET A 362 -35.86 -21.67 6.49
N GLN A 363 -35.50 -22.67 7.32
CA GLN A 363 -36.40 -23.24 8.34
C GLN A 363 -36.85 -22.22 9.40
N GLN A 364 -36.08 -21.16 9.59
CA GLN A 364 -36.39 -20.07 10.53
C GLN A 364 -37.05 -18.88 9.84
N ASN A 365 -37.51 -19.03 8.59
CA ASN A 365 -38.12 -17.98 7.77
C ASN A 365 -37.21 -16.75 7.53
N MET A 366 -35.90 -16.91 7.68
CA MET A 366 -34.92 -15.86 7.34
C MET A 366 -34.59 -15.84 5.84
N LEU A 367 -34.85 -16.95 5.14
CA LEU A 367 -34.75 -17.05 3.69
C LEU A 367 -36.05 -17.60 3.11
N THR A 368 -36.46 -17.05 1.98
CA THR A 368 -37.50 -17.65 1.13
C THR A 368 -37.00 -18.94 0.48
N SER A 369 -37.92 -19.81 0.07
CA SER A 369 -37.58 -21.04 -0.67
C SER A 369 -36.79 -20.74 -1.95
N GLU A 370 -37.16 -19.68 -2.67
CA GLU A 370 -36.45 -19.24 -3.88
C GLU A 370 -35.01 -18.82 -3.56
N GLN A 371 -34.79 -18.00 -2.53
CA GLN A 371 -33.45 -17.60 -2.11
C GLN A 371 -32.60 -18.80 -1.66
N TYR A 372 -33.20 -19.77 -0.96
CA TYR A 372 -32.53 -20.99 -0.55
C TYR A 372 -32.06 -21.83 -1.75
N GLU A 373 -32.96 -22.11 -2.70
CA GLU A 373 -32.63 -22.89 -3.90
C GLU A 373 -31.55 -22.21 -4.75
N GLN A 374 -31.67 -20.90 -4.94
CA GLN A 374 -30.64 -20.10 -5.62
C GLN A 374 -29.29 -20.16 -4.88
N ALA A 375 -29.28 -20.02 -3.55
CA ALA A 375 -28.04 -20.01 -2.77
C ALA A 375 -27.36 -21.39 -2.72
N VAL A 376 -28.11 -22.49 -2.62
CA VAL A 376 -27.56 -23.86 -2.56
C VAL A 376 -27.03 -24.32 -3.93
N SER A 377 -27.66 -23.91 -5.02
CA SER A 377 -27.22 -24.28 -6.38
C SER A 377 -25.85 -23.68 -6.75
N ARG A 378 -25.43 -22.59 -6.09
CA ARG A 378 -24.17 -21.91 -6.38
C ARG A 378 -22.94 -22.69 -5.93
N PRO A 379 -21.84 -22.65 -6.70
CA PRO A 379 -20.54 -23.14 -6.22
C PRO A 379 -20.01 -22.27 -5.07
N LEU A 380 -18.95 -22.72 -4.39
CA LEU A 380 -18.35 -21.99 -3.28
C LEU A 380 -17.72 -20.64 -3.70
N ASP A 381 -17.32 -20.52 -4.97
CA ASP A 381 -16.90 -19.25 -5.58
C ASP A 381 -15.78 -18.52 -4.81
N THR A 382 -14.79 -19.28 -4.33
CA THR A 382 -13.63 -18.76 -3.60
C THR A 382 -12.45 -18.47 -4.51
N GLN A 383 -11.56 -17.57 -4.06
CA GLN A 383 -10.29 -17.33 -4.73
C GLN A 383 -9.46 -18.62 -4.80
N SER A 384 -8.92 -18.94 -5.98
CA SER A 384 -8.09 -20.14 -6.19
C SER A 384 -6.77 -20.11 -5.39
N LYS A 385 -6.24 -18.91 -5.16
CA LYS A 385 -5.07 -18.66 -4.30
C LYS A 385 -5.39 -17.51 -3.35
N PRO A 386 -6.11 -17.78 -2.25
CA PRO A 386 -6.41 -16.78 -1.24
C PRO A 386 -5.13 -16.11 -0.76
N ARG A 387 -5.11 -14.79 -0.82
CA ARG A 387 -4.03 -13.97 -0.29
C ARG A 387 -4.66 -12.77 0.37
N ILE A 388 -4.11 -12.36 1.51
CA ILE A 388 -4.32 -11.00 2.00
C ILE A 388 -3.79 -10.06 0.90
N ALA A 389 -4.46 -8.91 0.70
CA ALA A 389 -4.26 -7.97 -0.41
C ALA A 389 -2.82 -7.90 -0.95
N SER A 390 -2.70 -7.76 -2.28
CA SER A 390 -1.42 -7.74 -3.00
C SER A 390 -0.46 -6.74 -2.36
N ARG A 391 0.48 -7.21 -1.52
CA ARG A 391 1.46 -6.33 -0.89
C ARG A 391 2.35 -5.76 -1.98
N GLN A 392 2.48 -4.44 -2.03
CA GLN A 392 3.45 -3.71 -2.85
C GLN A 392 4.68 -3.42 -1.98
N PRO A 393 5.65 -4.35 -1.84
CA PRO A 393 6.62 -4.28 -0.76
C PRO A 393 7.56 -3.09 -0.90
N ALA A 394 7.91 -2.78 -2.16
CA ALA A 394 8.74 -1.62 -2.47
C ALA A 394 8.09 -0.32 -2.00
N TYR A 395 6.79 -0.16 -2.26
CA TYR A 395 6.04 1.01 -1.82
C TYR A 395 5.86 1.04 -0.29
N PHE A 396 5.58 -0.11 0.33
CA PHE A 396 5.42 -0.23 1.78
C PHE A 396 6.72 0.12 2.51
N GLN A 397 7.89 -0.20 1.95
CA GLN A 397 9.16 0.22 2.54
C GLN A 397 9.30 1.75 2.57
N GLN A 398 8.93 2.44 1.48
CA GLN A 398 8.92 3.91 1.47
C GLN A 398 7.88 4.48 2.44
N LEU A 399 6.71 3.86 2.52
CA LEU A 399 5.66 4.25 3.46
C LEU A 399 6.15 4.13 4.91
N SER A 400 6.82 3.04 5.27
CA SER A 400 7.38 2.85 6.61
C SER A 400 8.45 3.90 6.96
N ILE A 401 9.29 4.29 6.00
CA ILE A 401 10.25 5.40 6.17
C ILE A 401 9.49 6.69 6.48
N GLU A 402 8.48 7.03 5.68
CA GLU A 402 7.71 8.27 5.85
C GLU A 402 6.86 8.29 7.13
N LEU A 403 6.29 7.17 7.55
CA LEU A 403 5.57 7.06 8.81
C LEU A 403 6.50 7.35 9.99
N LYS A 404 7.70 6.77 9.98
CA LYS A 404 8.72 7.04 11.00
C LYS A 404 9.15 8.51 11.02
N GLU A 405 9.39 9.11 9.84
CA GLU A 405 9.87 10.48 9.72
C GLU A 405 8.80 11.53 10.08
N LYS A 406 7.56 11.32 9.66
CA LYS A 406 6.52 12.37 9.67
C LYS A 406 5.51 12.22 10.80
N VAL A 407 5.27 10.99 11.24
CA VAL A 407 4.32 10.68 12.32
C VAL A 407 5.07 10.44 13.63
N GLY A 408 6.25 9.82 13.55
CA GLY A 408 7.14 9.62 14.69
C GLY A 408 6.45 8.88 15.84
N GLU A 409 6.62 9.37 17.06
CA GLU A 409 6.04 8.80 18.28
C GLU A 409 4.50 8.75 18.30
N ARG A 410 3.82 9.51 17.44
CA ARG A 410 2.35 9.42 17.30
C ARG A 410 1.91 8.17 16.57
N PHE A 411 2.80 7.54 15.81
CA PHE A 411 2.52 6.27 15.17
C PHE A 411 2.66 5.16 16.22
N LYS A 412 1.51 4.71 16.72
CA LYS A 412 1.44 3.56 17.61
C LYS A 412 0.99 2.35 16.80
N ALA A 413 1.94 1.45 16.53
CA ALA A 413 1.63 0.16 15.94
C ALA A 413 0.53 -0.54 16.77
N GLU A 414 -0.23 -1.40 16.11
CA GLU A 414 -1.25 -2.25 16.74
C GLU A 414 -2.48 -1.52 17.31
N THR A 415 -2.61 -0.21 17.11
CA THR A 415 -3.78 0.57 17.54
C THR A 415 -4.89 0.68 16.48
N GLY A 416 -4.75 -0.01 15.35
CA GLY A 416 -5.77 -0.03 14.28
C GLY A 416 -5.73 1.19 13.37
N LEU A 417 -4.57 1.82 13.22
CA LEU A 417 -4.44 3.03 12.38
C LEU A 417 -4.87 2.76 10.93
N ARG A 418 -5.53 3.76 10.33
CA ARG A 418 -5.85 3.81 8.90
C ARG A 418 -4.87 4.76 8.22
N VAL A 419 -4.10 4.22 7.27
CA VAL A 419 -3.10 4.97 6.51
C VAL A 419 -3.57 5.12 5.07
N PHE A 420 -3.76 6.35 4.62
CA PHE A 420 -4.08 6.66 3.23
C PHE A 420 -2.82 7.12 2.49
N THR A 421 -2.59 6.54 1.32
CA THR A 421 -1.38 6.75 0.54
C THR A 421 -1.66 7.48 -0.78
N SER A 422 -0.61 7.87 -1.49
CA SER A 422 -0.69 8.46 -2.83
C SER A 422 -0.70 7.43 -3.96
N LEU A 423 -0.51 6.13 -3.65
CA LEU A 423 -0.41 5.05 -4.62
C LEU A 423 -1.63 5.03 -5.52
N ASP A 424 -1.38 5.06 -6.82
CA ASP A 424 -2.37 4.82 -7.85
C ASP A 424 -2.41 3.33 -8.17
N PRO A 425 -3.52 2.64 -7.86
CA PRO A 425 -3.58 1.19 -8.02
C PRO A 425 -3.59 0.78 -9.51
N VAL A 426 -4.03 1.63 -10.43
CA VAL A 426 -3.93 1.42 -11.87
C VAL A 426 -2.49 1.59 -12.34
N SER A 427 -1.83 2.72 -12.03
CA SER A 427 -0.42 2.95 -12.43
C SER A 427 0.49 1.85 -11.89
N GLN A 428 0.31 1.44 -10.62
CA GLN A 428 1.06 0.34 -10.02
C GLN A 428 0.85 -0.96 -10.81
N SER A 429 -0.40 -1.35 -11.05
CA SER A 429 -0.71 -2.60 -11.74
C SER A 429 -0.17 -2.61 -13.18
N LYS A 430 -0.31 -1.52 -13.92
CA LYS A 430 0.20 -1.41 -15.30
C LYS A 430 1.73 -1.39 -15.35
N MET A 431 2.39 -0.80 -14.36
CA MET A 431 3.87 -0.83 -14.27
C MET A 431 4.38 -2.24 -14.00
N GLU A 432 3.77 -2.96 -13.07
CA GLU A 432 4.08 -4.35 -12.76
C GLU A 432 3.88 -5.27 -13.98
N GLN A 433 2.77 -5.10 -14.70
CA GLN A 433 2.49 -5.83 -15.94
C GLN A 433 3.50 -5.51 -17.05
N ALA A 434 3.89 -4.24 -17.22
CA ALA A 434 4.89 -3.84 -18.21
C ALA A 434 6.26 -4.48 -17.93
N ILE A 435 6.68 -4.50 -16.66
CA ILE A 435 7.93 -5.16 -16.22
C ILE A 435 7.82 -6.68 -16.43
N ALA A 436 6.76 -7.31 -15.95
CA ALA A 436 6.56 -8.76 -16.07
C ALA A 436 6.57 -9.24 -17.54
N LYS A 437 6.04 -8.42 -18.45
CA LYS A 437 6.03 -8.69 -19.89
C LYS A 437 7.38 -8.43 -20.56
N LYS A 438 8.00 -7.27 -20.32
CA LYS A 438 9.19 -6.84 -21.08
C LYS A 438 10.50 -7.43 -20.58
N ILE A 439 10.64 -7.72 -19.29
CA ILE A 439 11.91 -8.22 -18.76
C ILE A 439 12.30 -9.57 -19.36
N PRO A 440 11.42 -10.58 -19.48
CA PRO A 440 11.78 -11.85 -20.14
C PRO A 440 12.26 -11.68 -21.58
N GLU A 441 11.66 -10.73 -22.34
CA GLU A 441 12.09 -10.43 -23.70
C GLU A 441 13.47 -9.77 -23.74
N LEU A 442 13.71 -8.79 -22.87
CA LEU A 442 14.98 -8.07 -22.79
C LEU A 442 16.11 -8.93 -22.22
N ALA A 443 15.79 -9.89 -21.34
CA ALA A 443 16.73 -10.85 -20.76
C ALA A 443 17.37 -11.76 -21.83
N LYS A 444 16.75 -11.93 -23.00
CA LYS A 444 17.39 -12.63 -24.15
C LYS A 444 18.69 -11.96 -24.60
N ARG A 445 18.80 -10.64 -24.41
CA ARG A 445 20.00 -9.85 -24.71
C ARG A 445 20.78 -9.44 -23.45
N GLY A 446 20.08 -9.09 -22.38
CA GLY A 446 20.67 -8.63 -21.11
C GLY A 446 21.07 -9.73 -20.13
N GLY A 447 20.80 -10.99 -20.46
CA GLY A 447 21.04 -12.15 -19.59
C GLY A 447 19.90 -12.39 -18.59
N LYS A 448 19.87 -13.61 -18.03
CA LYS A 448 18.82 -14.07 -17.10
C LYS A 448 18.79 -13.29 -15.77
N GLU A 449 19.94 -12.76 -15.35
CA GLU A 449 20.09 -11.97 -14.12
C GLU A 449 19.66 -10.50 -14.28
N LEU A 450 19.11 -10.11 -15.44
CA LEU A 450 18.57 -8.78 -15.65
C LEU A 450 17.47 -8.49 -14.63
N GLU A 451 17.59 -7.38 -13.92
CA GLU A 451 16.64 -6.83 -12.96
C GLU A 451 16.09 -5.49 -13.43
N ALA A 452 15.04 -5.04 -12.76
CA ALA A 452 14.34 -3.80 -13.06
C ALA A 452 13.93 -3.05 -11.79
N ALA A 453 13.85 -1.73 -11.90
CA ALA A 453 13.21 -0.87 -10.91
C ALA A 453 12.48 0.26 -11.62
N ALA A 454 11.34 0.68 -11.07
CA ALA A 454 10.57 1.78 -11.60
C ALA A 454 9.92 2.60 -10.49
N VAL A 455 9.85 3.92 -10.71
CA VAL A 455 9.13 4.88 -9.86
C VAL A 455 8.35 5.80 -10.77
N ALA A 456 7.04 5.90 -10.55
CA ALA A 456 6.18 6.91 -11.18
C ALA A 456 5.69 7.87 -10.11
N VAL A 457 5.85 9.17 -10.35
CA VAL A 457 5.42 10.23 -9.44
C VAL A 457 4.54 11.22 -10.18
N ASP A 458 3.59 11.80 -9.46
CA ASP A 458 2.81 12.93 -9.94
C ASP A 458 3.74 14.09 -10.29
N ARG A 459 3.59 14.61 -11.51
CA ARG A 459 4.43 15.68 -12.03
C ARG A 459 4.35 16.94 -11.16
N HIS A 460 3.19 17.26 -10.61
CA HIS A 460 2.93 18.54 -9.93
C HIS A 460 3.11 18.44 -8.41
N SER A 461 2.55 17.40 -7.79
CA SER A 461 2.52 17.24 -6.33
C SER A 461 3.68 16.43 -5.77
N GLY A 462 4.44 15.71 -6.60
CA GLY A 462 5.50 14.79 -6.16
C GLY A 462 4.96 13.50 -5.50
N GLU A 463 3.65 13.29 -5.50
CA GLU A 463 3.04 12.08 -4.95
C GLU A 463 3.46 10.83 -5.71
N ILE A 464 3.91 9.81 -5.00
CA ILE A 464 4.34 8.54 -5.60
C ILE A 464 3.10 7.77 -6.05
N ARG A 465 2.95 7.59 -7.36
CA ARG A 465 1.83 6.87 -7.98
C ARG A 465 2.11 5.37 -8.10
N ALA A 466 3.34 5.00 -8.40
CA ALA A 466 3.76 3.60 -8.48
C ALA A 466 5.22 3.41 -8.09
N MET A 467 5.53 2.28 -7.47
CA MET A 467 6.90 1.88 -7.12
C MET A 467 7.08 0.37 -7.28
N VAL A 468 8.05 -0.02 -8.10
CA VAL A 468 8.44 -1.42 -8.34
C VAL A 468 9.93 -1.59 -8.07
N GLY A 469 10.29 -2.48 -7.15
CA GLY A 469 11.67 -2.68 -6.67
C GLY A 469 12.45 -3.83 -7.32
N GLY A 470 11.84 -4.59 -8.24
CA GLY A 470 12.45 -5.76 -8.86
C GLY A 470 11.62 -6.34 -10.01
N LYS A 471 12.19 -7.26 -10.79
CA LYS A 471 11.45 -7.95 -11.87
C LYS A 471 10.34 -8.89 -11.39
N ARG A 472 10.48 -9.38 -10.15
CA ARG A 472 9.50 -10.26 -9.49
C ARG A 472 8.50 -9.41 -8.72
N VAL A 473 7.29 -9.28 -9.27
CA VAL A 473 6.18 -8.56 -8.64
C VAL A 473 5.83 -9.19 -7.29
N GLY A 474 5.62 -8.37 -6.26
CA GLY A 474 5.30 -8.83 -4.91
C GLY A 474 6.43 -9.54 -4.16
N TYR A 475 7.65 -9.58 -4.70
CA TYR A 475 8.81 -10.12 -3.98
C TYR A 475 9.26 -9.14 -2.88
N GLU A 476 9.31 -9.64 -1.66
CA GLU A 476 9.88 -8.91 -0.53
C GLU A 476 11.37 -9.20 -0.42
N GLY A 477 12.19 -8.17 -0.57
CA GLY A 477 13.63 -8.27 -0.53
C GLY A 477 14.27 -6.95 -0.90
N PHE A 478 15.39 -6.99 -1.61
CA PHE A 478 16.13 -5.79 -1.99
C PHE A 478 15.31 -4.88 -2.91
N ASN A 479 14.90 -3.71 -2.42
CA ASN A 479 14.13 -2.73 -3.16
C ASN A 479 15.06 -1.82 -3.97
N ARG A 480 15.21 -2.14 -5.25
CA ARG A 480 16.11 -1.39 -6.14
C ARG A 480 15.62 0.03 -6.41
N ALA A 481 14.35 0.35 -6.21
CA ALA A 481 13.84 1.72 -6.37
C ALA A 481 14.40 2.68 -5.32
N LEU A 482 14.66 2.20 -4.10
CA LEU A 482 15.17 2.98 -2.97
C LEU A 482 16.62 2.68 -2.61
N ASN A 483 17.13 1.49 -2.93
CA ASN A 483 18.41 1.01 -2.38
C ASN A 483 19.48 0.73 -3.44
N ALA A 484 19.12 0.64 -4.73
CA ALA A 484 20.12 0.45 -5.79
C ALA A 484 20.66 1.81 -6.27
N SER A 485 21.72 2.28 -5.63
CA SER A 485 22.48 3.45 -6.11
C SER A 485 23.33 3.06 -7.32
N ARG A 486 23.01 3.63 -8.49
CA ARG A 486 23.60 3.27 -9.78
C ARG A 486 24.02 4.49 -10.60
N PRO A 487 25.11 4.42 -11.38
CA PRO A 487 25.50 5.53 -12.25
C PRO A 487 24.38 5.95 -13.19
N ILE A 488 24.00 7.23 -13.15
CA ILE A 488 22.85 7.73 -13.91
C ILE A 488 23.20 8.04 -15.37
N GLY A 489 24.49 8.14 -15.68
CA GLY A 489 25.00 8.39 -17.02
C GLY A 489 24.39 9.65 -17.65
N SER A 490 23.95 9.54 -18.90
CA SER A 490 23.37 10.66 -19.64
C SER A 490 22.06 11.25 -19.08
N LEU A 491 21.51 10.72 -17.97
CA LEU A 491 20.37 11.35 -17.29
C LEU A 491 20.75 12.66 -16.58
N VAL A 492 22.03 12.93 -16.32
CA VAL A 492 22.45 14.22 -15.72
C VAL A 492 22.28 15.40 -16.69
N LYS A 493 22.32 15.13 -18.01
CA LYS A 493 22.48 16.18 -19.03
C LYS A 493 21.45 17.29 -18.92
N PRO A 494 20.13 17.03 -18.78
CA PRO A 494 19.15 18.11 -18.62
C PRO A 494 19.50 19.14 -17.54
N ALA A 495 20.15 18.76 -16.43
CA ALA A 495 20.59 19.71 -15.41
C ALA A 495 21.67 20.67 -15.93
N ILE A 496 22.63 20.20 -16.74
CA ILE A 496 23.67 21.05 -17.35
C ILE A 496 23.03 22.07 -18.31
N TYR A 497 22.09 21.62 -19.12
CA TYR A 497 21.41 22.49 -20.10
C TYR A 497 20.46 23.46 -19.39
N LEU A 498 19.84 23.05 -18.29
CA LEU A 498 19.07 23.93 -17.41
C LEU A 498 19.95 25.05 -16.84
N THR A 499 21.12 24.72 -16.29
CA THR A 499 22.09 25.72 -15.78
C THR A 499 22.48 26.73 -16.87
N ALA A 500 22.65 26.29 -18.13
CA ALA A 500 22.89 27.19 -19.24
C ALA A 500 21.69 28.10 -19.51
N LEU A 501 20.48 27.53 -19.57
CA LEU A 501 19.25 28.25 -19.90
C LEU A 501 18.76 29.18 -18.77
N GLU A 502 19.30 29.06 -17.55
CA GLU A 502 19.17 30.07 -16.48
C GLU A 502 19.99 31.36 -16.77
N GLN A 503 20.86 31.34 -17.78
CA GLN A 503 21.64 32.49 -18.25
C GLN A 503 21.22 32.93 -19.67
N PRO A 504 20.00 33.50 -19.85
CA PRO A 504 19.42 33.77 -21.16
C PRO A 504 20.19 34.80 -22.01
N ASP A 505 20.99 35.66 -21.37
CA ASP A 505 21.84 36.62 -22.07
C ASP A 505 23.01 35.96 -22.81
N LYS A 506 23.32 34.69 -22.48
CA LYS A 506 24.44 33.92 -23.05
C LYS A 506 23.97 32.69 -23.80
N TYR A 507 22.95 32.00 -23.31
CA TYR A 507 22.50 30.73 -23.85
C TYR A 507 21.01 30.72 -24.14
N ASN A 508 20.67 30.22 -25.32
CA ASN A 508 19.31 29.89 -25.74
C ASN A 508 19.32 28.54 -26.48
N LEU A 509 18.14 28.05 -26.89
CA LEU A 509 18.03 26.76 -27.56
C LEU A 509 18.81 26.69 -28.88
N GLY A 510 18.98 27.82 -29.56
CA GLY A 510 19.73 27.96 -30.80
C GLY A 510 21.24 28.16 -30.61
N THR A 511 21.75 28.32 -29.38
CA THR A 511 23.18 28.53 -29.15
C THR A 511 24.01 27.39 -29.74
N THR A 512 24.99 27.73 -30.56
CA THR A 512 25.90 26.77 -31.19
C THR A 512 26.89 26.21 -30.17
N LEU A 513 27.01 24.88 -30.13
CA LEU A 513 27.97 24.14 -29.32
C LEU A 513 28.89 23.33 -30.23
N HIS A 514 30.18 23.25 -29.87
CA HIS A 514 31.18 22.56 -30.67
C HIS A 514 31.28 21.06 -30.32
N ASP A 515 31.09 20.18 -31.29
CA ASP A 515 31.27 18.73 -31.21
C ASP A 515 32.59 18.31 -31.87
N THR A 516 33.71 18.81 -31.33
CA THR A 516 35.08 18.52 -31.80
C THR A 516 35.95 17.91 -30.70
N PRO A 517 36.98 17.11 -31.02
CA PRO A 517 37.83 16.43 -30.04
C PRO A 517 38.24 17.31 -28.84
N LEU A 518 38.09 16.76 -27.63
CA LEU A 518 38.37 17.46 -26.38
C LEU A 518 39.29 16.61 -25.51
N SER A 519 40.35 17.23 -24.97
CA SER A 519 41.23 16.61 -23.98
C SER A 519 41.38 17.53 -22.78
N LEU A 520 41.09 17.02 -21.59
CA LEU A 520 41.16 17.74 -20.33
C LEU A 520 42.27 17.14 -19.47
N LYS A 521 43.23 17.97 -19.04
CA LYS A 521 44.30 17.57 -18.12
C LYS A 521 43.83 17.72 -16.68
N SER A 522 43.98 16.67 -15.89
CA SER A 522 43.77 16.70 -14.43
C SER A 522 44.94 17.40 -13.74
N SER A 523 44.72 17.92 -12.53
CA SER A 523 45.77 18.42 -11.64
C SER A 523 46.87 17.38 -11.34
N LYS A 524 46.56 16.09 -11.47
CA LYS A 524 47.51 14.97 -11.33
C LYS A 524 48.20 14.55 -12.64
N GLY A 525 48.07 15.33 -13.72
CA GLY A 525 48.69 15.05 -15.03
C GLY A 525 47.95 14.05 -15.93
N ASN A 526 46.93 13.34 -15.43
CA ASN A 526 46.11 12.43 -16.23
C ASN A 526 45.29 13.18 -17.28
N VAL A 527 45.24 12.67 -18.51
CA VAL A 527 44.44 13.24 -19.61
C VAL A 527 43.13 12.48 -19.76
N TRP A 528 42.00 13.17 -19.64
CA TRP A 528 40.68 12.62 -19.93
C TRP A 528 40.18 13.11 -21.29
N THR A 529 39.83 12.18 -22.18
CA THR A 529 39.39 12.47 -23.55
C THR A 529 37.99 11.88 -23.77
N PRO A 530 36.90 12.62 -23.42
CA PRO A 530 35.54 12.15 -23.63
C PRO A 530 35.23 11.97 -25.11
N ARG A 531 34.38 11.00 -25.44
CA ARG A 531 33.93 10.72 -26.82
C ARG A 531 32.41 10.58 -26.86
N ASN A 532 31.82 10.89 -28.01
CA ASN A 532 30.43 10.53 -28.28
C ASN A 532 30.25 9.02 -28.32
N TYR A 533 29.03 8.57 -28.01
CA TYR A 533 28.69 7.14 -27.95
C TYR A 533 28.99 6.41 -29.27
N ASP A 534 28.68 7.04 -30.40
CA ASP A 534 28.93 6.52 -31.75
C ASP A 534 30.35 6.81 -32.26
N ARG A 535 31.20 7.43 -31.43
CA ARG A 535 32.59 7.82 -31.73
C ARG A 535 32.74 8.77 -32.93
N LYS A 536 31.68 9.48 -33.30
CA LYS A 536 31.69 10.48 -34.38
C LYS A 536 31.61 11.90 -33.81
N TYR A 537 32.24 12.83 -34.52
CA TYR A 537 32.18 14.28 -34.28
C TYR A 537 31.31 14.93 -35.35
N ARG A 538 30.53 15.94 -34.98
CA ARG A 538 29.53 16.58 -35.86
C ARG A 538 29.85 18.03 -36.22
N GLY A 539 30.99 18.56 -35.77
CA GLY A 539 31.27 19.99 -35.91
C GLY A 539 30.32 20.78 -35.02
N ASP A 540 29.66 21.79 -35.56
CA ASP A 540 28.78 22.66 -34.78
C ASP A 540 27.37 22.06 -34.68
N VAL A 541 26.78 22.15 -33.48
CA VAL A 541 25.44 21.63 -33.21
C VAL A 541 24.66 22.61 -32.33
N PRO A 542 23.35 22.82 -32.57
CA PRO A 542 22.54 23.65 -31.70
C PRO A 542 22.37 23.00 -30.32
N LEU A 543 22.26 23.84 -29.28
CA LEU A 543 22.10 23.41 -27.89
C LEU A 543 20.94 22.41 -27.73
N TYR A 544 19.77 22.69 -28.31
CA TYR A 544 18.63 21.76 -28.20
C TYR A 544 18.90 20.41 -28.91
N ILE A 545 19.65 20.39 -30.01
CA ILE A 545 20.02 19.15 -30.73
C ILE A 545 21.05 18.35 -29.92
N ALA A 546 22.03 19.03 -29.32
CA ALA A 546 23.03 18.39 -28.50
C ALA A 546 22.38 17.63 -27.33
N LEU A 547 21.36 18.21 -26.70
CA LEU A 547 20.55 17.54 -25.68
C LEU A 547 19.69 16.42 -26.27
N ALA A 548 18.94 16.68 -27.35
CA ALA A 548 18.02 15.73 -27.97
C ALA A 548 18.75 14.45 -28.45
N LYS A 549 19.91 14.61 -29.09
CA LYS A 549 20.78 13.50 -29.52
C LYS A 549 21.72 13.01 -28.42
N SER A 550 21.69 13.63 -27.24
CA SER A 550 22.47 13.26 -26.06
C SER A 550 23.98 13.19 -26.35
N LEU A 551 24.54 14.18 -27.04
CA LEU A 551 25.96 14.22 -27.40
C LEU A 551 26.83 14.45 -26.15
N ASN A 552 27.95 13.74 -26.04
CA ASN A 552 28.81 13.79 -24.85
C ASN A 552 29.73 15.01 -24.89
N VAL A 553 30.42 15.22 -26.01
CA VAL A 553 31.48 16.22 -26.12
C VAL A 553 30.95 17.65 -26.00
N PRO A 554 29.86 18.06 -26.69
CA PRO A 554 29.27 19.38 -26.51
C PRO A 554 28.79 19.61 -25.08
N THR A 555 28.26 18.56 -24.43
CA THR A 555 27.78 18.65 -23.04
C THR A 555 28.92 18.88 -22.06
N VAL A 556 30.07 18.20 -22.24
CA VAL A 556 31.25 18.44 -21.38
C VAL A 556 31.79 19.85 -21.60
N ARG A 557 31.88 20.32 -22.84
CA ARG A 557 32.32 21.70 -23.13
C ARG A 557 31.39 22.73 -22.49
N LEU A 558 30.07 22.54 -22.62
CA LEU A 558 29.08 23.40 -21.99
C LEU A 558 29.23 23.39 -20.47
N GLY A 559 29.30 22.22 -19.84
CA GLY A 559 29.50 22.10 -18.39
C GLY A 559 30.79 22.76 -17.90
N MET A 560 31.89 22.61 -18.63
CA MET A 560 33.15 23.28 -18.31
C MET A 560 33.06 24.81 -18.45
N ALA A 561 32.32 25.32 -19.44
CA ALA A 561 32.10 26.76 -19.63
C ALA A 561 31.21 27.36 -18.54
N LEU A 562 30.24 26.61 -18.04
CA LEU A 562 29.36 27.02 -16.93
C LEU A 562 30.08 26.94 -15.57
N GLY A 563 30.98 25.96 -15.42
CA GLY A 563 31.68 25.67 -14.18
C GLY A 563 31.02 24.56 -13.36
N ILE A 564 31.87 23.75 -12.72
CA ILE A 564 31.44 22.65 -11.84
C ILE A 564 30.53 23.12 -10.69
N PRO A 565 30.85 24.22 -9.96
CA PRO A 565 30.01 24.67 -8.85
C PRO A 565 28.57 25.02 -9.25
N GLU A 566 28.37 25.70 -10.37
CA GLU A 566 27.04 26.12 -10.85
C GLU A 566 26.15 24.92 -11.22
N VAL A 567 26.73 23.93 -11.90
CA VAL A 567 26.01 22.70 -12.23
C VAL A 567 25.70 21.88 -10.97
N SER A 568 26.63 21.80 -10.02
CA SER A 568 26.40 21.14 -8.73
C SER A 568 25.25 21.81 -7.95
N ASN A 569 25.25 23.14 -7.86
CA ASN A 569 24.17 23.90 -7.22
C ASN A 569 22.82 23.65 -7.90
N THR A 570 22.80 23.57 -9.24
CA THR A 570 21.58 23.21 -9.99
C THR A 570 21.07 21.82 -9.62
N LEU A 571 21.95 20.82 -9.54
CA LEU A 571 21.58 19.46 -9.12
C LEU A 571 21.01 19.43 -7.69
N GLU A 572 21.62 20.15 -6.75
CA GLU A 572 21.11 20.29 -5.37
C GLU A 572 19.71 20.94 -5.35
N ARG A 573 19.49 22.03 -6.11
CA ARG A 573 18.19 22.70 -6.24
C ARG A 573 17.12 21.76 -6.84
N LEU A 574 17.50 20.92 -7.79
CA LEU A 574 16.61 19.89 -8.35
C LEU A 574 16.24 18.78 -7.35
N GLY A 575 16.98 18.67 -6.24
CA GLY A 575 16.70 17.75 -5.15
C GLY A 575 17.65 16.56 -5.04
N VAL A 576 18.78 16.60 -5.74
CA VAL A 576 19.87 15.62 -5.55
C VAL A 576 20.57 15.92 -4.22
N ASN A 577 20.90 14.88 -3.45
CA ASN A 577 21.69 15.06 -2.24
C ASN A 577 23.12 15.52 -2.61
N LYS A 578 23.59 16.58 -1.95
CA LYS A 578 24.92 17.15 -2.16
C LYS A 578 26.04 16.12 -2.01
N ASP A 579 25.92 15.20 -1.05
CA ASP A 579 26.95 14.20 -0.77
C ASP A 579 27.11 13.18 -1.90
N GLU A 580 26.09 13.00 -2.74
CA GLU A 580 26.14 12.14 -3.92
C GLU A 580 26.83 12.83 -5.11
N ILE A 581 26.91 14.16 -5.11
CA ILE A 581 27.49 14.94 -6.20
C ILE A 581 29.01 14.91 -6.09
N ARG A 582 29.67 14.36 -7.12
CA ARG A 582 31.12 14.36 -7.23
C ARG A 582 31.59 15.51 -8.12
N PRO A 583 32.21 16.59 -7.59
CA PRO A 583 32.52 17.80 -8.35
C PRO A 583 33.78 17.62 -9.22
N VAL A 584 33.70 16.78 -10.25
CA VAL A 584 34.77 16.50 -11.22
C VAL A 584 34.20 16.53 -12.64
N PRO A 585 35.00 16.83 -13.69
CA PRO A 585 34.47 16.99 -15.06
C PRO A 585 33.64 15.81 -15.59
N SER A 586 33.92 14.58 -15.16
CA SER A 586 33.14 13.39 -15.55
C SER A 586 31.69 13.42 -15.05
N MET A 587 31.35 14.28 -14.07
CA MET A 587 29.99 14.45 -13.57
C MET A 587 29.03 14.92 -14.67
N PHE A 588 29.51 15.67 -15.67
CA PHE A 588 28.69 16.14 -16.80
C PHE A 588 28.20 14.99 -17.69
N LEU A 589 28.76 13.79 -17.52
CA LEU A 589 28.32 12.55 -18.16
C LEU A 589 27.71 11.55 -17.16
N GLY A 590 27.45 11.97 -15.92
CA GLY A 590 26.74 11.20 -14.89
C GLY A 590 27.59 10.11 -14.25
N SER A 591 28.84 10.43 -13.92
CA SER A 591 29.78 9.52 -13.23
C SER A 591 29.53 9.37 -11.73
N PHE A 592 28.38 9.79 -11.24
CA PHE A 592 27.92 9.59 -9.86
C PHE A 592 26.64 8.76 -9.87
N SER A 593 26.33 8.16 -8.73
CA SER A 593 25.25 7.20 -8.60
C SER A 593 24.05 7.83 -7.92
N LEU A 594 22.86 7.47 -8.36
CA LEU A 594 21.60 7.79 -7.67
C LEU A 594 20.69 6.57 -7.72
N THR A 595 19.73 6.53 -6.81
CA THR A 595 18.61 5.60 -6.83
C THR A 595 17.55 6.05 -7.84
N PRO A 596 16.70 5.14 -8.36
CA PRO A 596 15.55 5.52 -9.18
C PRO A 596 14.63 6.56 -8.52
N PHE A 597 14.49 6.52 -7.20
CA PHE A 597 13.74 7.49 -6.41
C PHE A 597 14.34 8.90 -6.48
N GLU A 598 15.65 9.04 -6.28
CA GLU A 598 16.34 10.33 -6.36
C GLU A 598 16.33 10.91 -7.77
N VAL A 599 16.48 10.05 -8.79
CA VAL A 599 16.33 10.45 -10.19
C VAL A 599 14.91 10.96 -10.45
N ALA A 600 13.87 10.28 -9.93
CA ALA A 600 12.49 10.76 -10.04
C ALA A 600 12.31 12.14 -9.39
N GLN A 601 12.91 12.40 -8.22
CA GLN A 601 12.86 13.72 -7.59
C GLN A 601 13.51 14.81 -8.45
N MET A 602 14.68 14.53 -9.03
CA MET A 602 15.40 15.47 -9.90
C MET A 602 14.54 15.88 -11.11
N TYR A 603 13.93 14.90 -11.78
CA TYR A 603 13.09 15.15 -12.96
C TYR A 603 11.71 15.71 -12.61
N GLN A 604 11.17 15.40 -11.42
CA GLN A 604 9.95 16.02 -10.91
C GLN A 604 10.15 17.54 -10.82
N THR A 605 11.21 17.99 -10.16
CA THR A 605 11.51 19.43 -10.04
C THR A 605 11.72 20.08 -11.41
N LEU A 606 12.53 19.45 -12.27
CA LEU A 606 12.87 19.98 -13.59
C LEU A 606 11.63 20.17 -14.47
N THR A 607 10.72 19.19 -14.44
CA THR A 607 9.59 19.16 -15.37
C THR A 607 8.31 19.72 -14.78
N ASN A 608 8.24 19.96 -13.47
CA ASN A 608 7.17 20.71 -12.82
C ASN A 608 7.36 22.23 -12.96
N SER A 609 7.72 22.65 -14.18
CA SER A 609 8.07 24.04 -14.52
C SER A 609 9.08 24.67 -13.56
N GLY A 610 9.98 23.89 -12.93
CA GLY A 610 10.99 24.38 -11.98
C GLY A 610 10.54 24.46 -10.52
N LYS A 611 9.34 24.00 -10.18
CA LYS A 611 8.87 23.91 -8.79
C LYS A 611 9.19 22.53 -8.19
N ARG A 612 9.89 22.49 -7.06
CA ARG A 612 10.21 21.26 -6.33
C ARG A 612 9.03 20.88 -5.43
N ALA A 613 8.47 19.70 -5.65
CA ALA A 613 7.60 19.04 -4.69
C ALA A 613 8.32 17.81 -4.13
N LYS A 614 8.46 17.74 -2.80
CA LYS A 614 9.17 16.60 -2.17
C LYS A 614 8.37 15.33 -2.42
N LEU A 615 9.04 14.28 -2.90
CA LEU A 615 8.36 13.02 -3.15
C LEU A 615 7.72 12.46 -1.88
N THR A 616 6.49 11.93 -2.01
CA THR A 616 5.76 11.39 -0.85
C THR A 616 4.84 10.23 -1.19
N ALA A 617 4.90 9.17 -0.38
CA ALA A 617 3.99 8.02 -0.37
C ALA A 617 2.78 8.23 0.55
N LEU A 618 2.93 9.06 1.60
CA LEU A 618 1.96 9.21 2.68
C LEU A 618 1.06 10.43 2.50
N ARG A 619 -0.26 10.21 2.42
CA ARG A 619 -1.26 11.30 2.41
C ARG A 619 -1.79 11.59 3.79
N SER A 620 -2.27 10.59 4.54
CA SER A 620 -2.82 10.82 5.87
C SER A 620 -2.78 9.58 6.75
N VAL A 621 -2.83 9.80 8.06
CA VAL A 621 -2.92 8.75 9.09
C VAL A 621 -4.02 9.14 10.05
N MET A 622 -4.92 8.20 10.32
CA MET A 622 -6.06 8.37 11.22
C MET A 622 -6.13 7.22 12.20
N ASP A 623 -6.68 7.46 13.38
CA ASP A 623 -7.08 6.40 14.30
C ASP A 623 -8.48 5.82 13.95
N MET A 624 -8.95 4.92 14.81
CA MET A 624 -10.24 4.25 14.66
C MET A 624 -11.43 5.18 14.96
N GLU A 625 -11.20 6.20 15.78
CA GLU A 625 -12.17 7.23 16.14
C GLU A 625 -12.32 8.30 15.04
N GLY A 626 -11.38 8.35 14.09
CA GLY A 626 -11.36 9.29 12.98
C GLY A 626 -10.49 10.54 13.22
N ASN A 627 -9.74 10.59 14.33
CA ASN A 627 -8.81 11.69 14.57
C ASN A 627 -7.62 11.58 13.61
N VAL A 628 -7.28 12.72 13.00
CA VAL A 628 -6.16 12.82 12.05
C VAL A 628 -4.85 13.00 12.82
N LEU A 629 -3.98 11.98 12.78
CA LEU A 629 -2.64 12.01 13.38
C LEU A 629 -1.63 12.74 12.50
N TYR A 630 -1.80 12.61 11.18
CA TYR A 630 -0.99 13.26 10.16
C TYR A 630 -1.81 13.51 8.90
N GLN A 631 -1.61 14.66 8.27
CA GLN A 631 -2.15 14.99 6.96
C GLN A 631 -1.08 15.70 6.14
N SER A 632 -0.83 15.20 4.94
CA SER A 632 0.04 15.82 3.95
C SER A 632 -0.66 17.03 3.37
N LEU A 633 0.04 18.16 3.39
CA LEU A 633 -0.33 19.37 2.66
C LEU A 633 0.68 19.52 1.53
N PRO A 634 0.29 19.28 0.26
CA PRO A 634 1.21 19.40 -0.87
C PRO A 634 1.86 20.79 -0.89
N ARG A 635 3.17 20.84 -0.64
CA ARG A 635 3.97 22.07 -0.72
C ARG A 635 4.91 21.94 -1.90
N SER A 636 4.83 22.91 -2.80
CA SER A 636 5.73 23.05 -3.92
C SER A 636 6.37 24.43 -3.86
N SER A 637 7.70 24.49 -3.95
CA SER A 637 8.45 25.75 -3.93
C SER A 637 9.24 25.92 -5.22
N ARG A 638 9.37 27.16 -5.69
CA ARG A 638 10.23 27.49 -6.84
C ARG A 638 11.67 27.10 -6.50
N ALA A 639 12.24 26.16 -7.25
CA ALA A 639 13.62 25.74 -7.08
C ALA A 639 14.52 26.33 -8.18
N VAL A 640 14.06 26.31 -9.43
CA VAL A 640 14.73 26.87 -10.62
C VAL A 640 13.80 27.75 -11.42
N ASP A 641 14.36 28.63 -12.26
CA ASP A 641 13.55 29.54 -13.08
C ASP A 641 12.56 28.79 -13.97
N GLU A 642 11.34 29.32 -14.04
CA GLU A 642 10.25 28.69 -14.79
C GLU A 642 10.56 28.57 -16.28
N GLN A 643 11.10 29.65 -16.84
CA GLN A 643 11.48 29.78 -18.24
C GLN A 643 12.57 28.77 -18.61
N ALA A 644 13.61 28.66 -17.80
CA ALA A 644 14.72 27.73 -18.03
C ALA A 644 14.27 26.25 -17.93
N ALA A 645 13.44 25.93 -16.93
CA ALA A 645 12.83 24.60 -16.78
C ALA A 645 11.90 24.24 -17.95
N TRP A 646 11.10 25.21 -18.40
CA TRP A 646 10.23 25.06 -19.56
C TRP A 646 11.03 24.82 -20.85
N LEU A 647 12.07 25.63 -21.12
CA LEU A 647 12.94 25.48 -22.30
C LEU A 647 13.68 24.14 -22.28
N THR A 648 14.14 23.70 -21.11
CA THR A 648 14.78 22.39 -20.94
C THR A 648 13.80 21.26 -21.22
N THR A 649 12.57 21.36 -20.70
CA THR A 649 11.51 20.37 -20.96
C THR A 649 11.11 20.35 -22.44
N TYR A 650 11.05 21.52 -23.09
CA TYR A 650 10.84 21.63 -24.54
C TYR A 650 11.94 20.91 -25.32
N ALA A 651 13.22 21.11 -24.97
CA ALA A 651 14.33 20.39 -25.59
C ALA A 651 14.28 18.88 -25.32
N MET A 652 13.77 18.44 -24.16
CA MET A 652 13.51 17.02 -23.90
C MET A 652 12.38 16.44 -24.78
N LYS A 653 11.35 17.22 -25.14
CA LYS A 653 10.35 16.81 -26.15
C LYS A 653 11.01 16.56 -27.50
N GLN A 654 12.01 17.36 -27.88
CA GLN A 654 12.81 17.11 -29.09
C GLN A 654 13.62 15.81 -29.01
N GLY A 655 14.06 15.41 -27.81
CA GLY A 655 14.67 14.11 -27.54
C GLY A 655 13.74 12.93 -27.87
N VAL A 656 12.44 13.07 -27.62
CA VAL A 656 11.42 12.09 -28.00
C VAL A 656 11.03 12.21 -29.47
N ALA A 657 10.90 13.42 -30.02
CA ALA A 657 10.46 13.60 -31.40
C ALA A 657 11.51 13.13 -32.43
N GLN A 658 12.78 13.47 -32.21
CA GLN A 658 13.86 13.27 -33.19
C GLN A 658 15.18 12.76 -32.59
N GLY A 659 15.23 12.57 -31.28
CA GLY A 659 16.44 12.19 -30.54
C GLY A 659 16.51 10.72 -30.16
N THR A 660 17.14 10.45 -29.00
CA THR A 660 17.35 9.09 -28.49
C THR A 660 16.06 8.38 -28.03
N GLY A 661 14.98 9.14 -27.82
CA GLY A 661 13.65 8.66 -27.44
C GLY A 661 12.70 8.39 -28.61
N ARG A 662 13.12 8.61 -29.87
CA ARG A 662 12.28 8.53 -31.09
C ARG A 662 11.46 7.27 -31.30
N PHE A 663 11.79 6.19 -30.60
CA PHE A 663 10.98 4.97 -30.61
C PHE A 663 9.53 5.23 -30.14
N LEU A 664 9.31 6.20 -29.25
CA LEU A 664 7.96 6.52 -28.76
C LEU A 664 7.12 7.26 -29.81
N GLN A 665 7.75 7.94 -30.77
CA GLN A 665 7.05 8.86 -31.67
C GLN A 665 6.01 8.17 -32.56
N SER A 666 6.29 6.93 -33.01
CA SER A 666 5.37 6.20 -33.88
C SER A 666 4.08 5.74 -33.20
N GLN A 667 4.08 5.63 -31.87
CA GLN A 667 2.94 5.12 -31.10
C GLN A 667 2.28 6.21 -30.25
N PHE A 668 3.04 7.20 -29.80
CA PHE A 668 2.62 8.19 -28.81
C PHE A 668 2.91 9.63 -29.24
N GLY A 669 3.12 9.89 -30.54
CA GLY A 669 3.42 11.23 -31.05
C GLY A 669 2.36 12.27 -30.67
N TRP A 670 1.09 11.86 -30.56
CA TRP A 670 -0.03 12.70 -30.11
C TRP A 670 0.10 13.19 -28.67
N ALA A 671 0.73 12.41 -27.79
CA ALA A 671 0.89 12.75 -26.37
C ALA A 671 2.00 13.79 -26.14
N ALA A 672 2.81 14.09 -27.16
CA ALA A 672 3.87 15.10 -27.13
C ALA A 672 4.82 14.96 -25.91
N LEU A 673 5.19 13.72 -25.59
CA LEU A 673 5.98 13.33 -24.42
C LEU A 673 7.35 14.02 -24.39
N ALA A 674 7.88 14.21 -23.18
CA ALA A 674 9.28 14.53 -22.95
C ALA A 674 10.01 13.32 -22.38
N GLY A 675 11.32 13.21 -22.60
CA GLY A 675 12.08 12.14 -21.99
C GLY A 675 13.58 12.21 -22.20
N LYS A 676 14.30 11.42 -21.41
CA LYS A 676 15.75 11.33 -21.47
C LYS A 676 16.21 9.88 -21.28
N THR A 677 17.07 9.44 -22.19
CA THR A 677 17.78 8.15 -22.08
C THR A 677 19.06 8.32 -21.27
N GLY A 678 19.36 7.35 -20.42
CA GLY A 678 20.65 7.19 -19.76
C GLY A 678 21.25 5.82 -20.06
N THR A 679 22.56 5.81 -20.26
CA THR A 679 23.36 4.59 -20.39
C THR A 679 24.64 4.84 -19.61
N SER A 680 25.00 3.95 -18.69
CA SER A 680 26.27 4.01 -17.98
C SER A 680 27.41 3.38 -18.79
N ASN A 681 28.65 3.55 -18.33
CA ASN A 681 29.82 2.93 -18.96
C ASN A 681 29.67 1.40 -19.03
N ASP A 682 30.28 0.79 -20.06
CA ASP A 682 30.21 -0.64 -20.38
C ASP A 682 28.77 -1.19 -20.54
N ASN A 683 27.77 -0.32 -20.73
CA ASN A 683 26.35 -0.69 -20.80
C ASN A 683 25.89 -1.52 -19.58
N ARG A 684 26.32 -1.14 -18.36
CA ARG A 684 25.92 -1.80 -17.10
C ARG A 684 24.50 -1.43 -16.68
N ASP A 685 24.10 -0.20 -16.96
CA ASP A 685 22.81 0.35 -16.56
C ASP A 685 22.10 0.96 -17.78
N SER A 686 20.84 0.59 -17.95
CA SER A 686 19.92 1.15 -18.93
C SER A 686 18.87 1.96 -18.19
N TRP A 687 18.82 3.25 -18.47
CA TRP A 687 17.91 4.19 -17.83
C TRP A 687 17.00 4.88 -18.84
N PHE A 688 15.78 5.16 -18.42
CA PHE A 688 14.89 6.08 -19.11
C PHE A 688 14.05 6.85 -18.12
N VAL A 689 13.95 8.16 -18.31
CA VAL A 689 12.94 8.99 -17.66
C VAL A 689 11.99 9.49 -18.74
N GLY A 690 10.71 9.15 -18.59
CA GLY A 690 9.62 9.60 -19.46
C GLY A 690 8.67 10.52 -18.70
N VAL A 691 8.10 11.48 -19.40
CA VAL A 691 7.26 12.52 -18.82
C VAL A 691 6.07 12.75 -19.73
N ASP A 692 4.89 12.61 -19.16
CA ASP A 692 3.61 12.92 -19.80
C ASP A 692 2.90 14.07 -19.04
N GLY A 693 1.64 14.37 -19.36
CA GLY A 693 0.88 15.43 -18.67
C GLY A 693 0.69 15.19 -17.17
N ARG A 694 0.79 13.94 -16.73
CA ARG A 694 0.40 13.46 -15.41
C ARG A 694 1.58 13.04 -14.55
N GLU A 695 2.49 12.25 -15.10
CA GLU A 695 3.52 11.53 -14.35
C GLU A 695 4.94 11.79 -14.89
N VAL A 696 5.89 11.77 -13.96
CA VAL A 696 7.31 11.55 -14.24
C VAL A 696 7.62 10.10 -13.90
N THR A 697 8.06 9.33 -14.88
CA THR A 697 8.34 7.89 -14.74
C THR A 697 9.82 7.61 -14.95
N THR A 698 10.50 7.16 -13.90
CA THR A 698 11.89 6.69 -13.94
C THR A 698 11.93 5.17 -14.02
N ILE A 699 12.65 4.62 -15.00
CA ILE A 699 12.89 3.18 -15.14
C ILE A 699 14.38 2.90 -15.25
N TRP A 700 14.85 1.94 -14.46
CA TRP A 700 16.20 1.39 -14.50
C TRP A 700 16.17 -0.10 -14.79
N LEU A 701 17.07 -0.56 -15.65
CA LEU A 701 17.41 -1.96 -15.84
C LEU A 701 18.91 -2.17 -15.66
N GLY A 702 19.29 -3.25 -14.99
CA GLY A 702 20.68 -3.60 -14.76
C GLY A 702 20.81 -4.97 -14.08
N ARG A 703 22.02 -5.31 -13.62
CA ARG A 703 22.28 -6.53 -12.86
C ARG A 703 22.81 -6.21 -11.48
N ASP A 704 22.44 -6.98 -10.48
CA ASP A 704 22.91 -6.79 -9.10
C ASP A 704 24.43 -6.97 -8.98
N ASP A 705 25.02 -7.85 -9.78
CA ASP A 705 26.47 -8.09 -9.84
C ASP A 705 27.25 -7.00 -10.59
N ASN A 706 26.59 -5.91 -11.01
CA ASN A 706 27.16 -4.78 -11.77
C ASN A 706 27.84 -5.18 -13.10
N LYS A 707 27.58 -6.38 -13.64
CA LYS A 707 28.09 -6.77 -14.96
C LYS A 707 27.30 -6.09 -16.08
N PRO A 708 27.89 -5.97 -17.29
CA PRO A 708 27.20 -5.44 -18.47
C PRO A 708 25.89 -6.13 -18.78
N VAL A 709 24.88 -5.36 -19.22
CA VAL A 709 23.58 -5.88 -19.71
C VAL A 709 23.41 -5.71 -21.21
N ASN A 710 24.40 -5.17 -21.93
CA ASN A 710 24.35 -4.98 -23.39
C ASN A 710 23.08 -4.26 -23.90
N LEU A 711 22.42 -3.50 -23.03
CA LEU A 711 21.22 -2.72 -23.28
C LEU A 711 21.55 -1.24 -23.03
N THR A 712 21.16 -0.39 -23.97
CA THR A 712 21.20 1.07 -23.81
C THR A 712 19.89 1.57 -23.21
N GLY A 713 19.82 2.83 -22.78
CA GLY A 713 18.54 3.45 -22.39
C GLY A 713 17.44 3.28 -23.45
N SER A 714 17.76 3.41 -24.73
CA SER A 714 16.79 3.30 -25.85
C SER A 714 16.37 1.87 -26.18
N SER A 715 17.22 0.87 -25.91
CA SER A 715 16.93 -0.54 -26.22
C SER A 715 16.44 -1.34 -25.01
N GLY A 716 16.60 -0.81 -23.79
CA GLY A 716 16.17 -1.43 -22.53
C GLY A 716 15.04 -0.66 -21.86
N ALA A 717 15.35 0.22 -20.91
CA ALA A 717 14.38 0.93 -20.06
C ALA A 717 13.27 1.65 -20.85
N LEU A 718 13.61 2.30 -21.98
CA LEU A 718 12.62 2.92 -22.87
C LEU A 718 11.56 1.94 -23.37
N ARG A 719 11.92 0.66 -23.57
CA ARG A 719 10.99 -0.37 -24.05
C ARG A 719 10.02 -0.82 -22.97
N VAL A 720 10.44 -0.76 -21.70
CA VAL A 720 9.54 -0.98 -20.56
C VAL A 720 8.61 0.21 -20.40
N TYR A 721 9.11 1.44 -20.51
CA TYR A 721 8.29 2.65 -20.45
C TYR A 721 7.23 2.68 -21.55
N ALA A 722 7.60 2.32 -22.79
CA ALA A 722 6.65 2.22 -23.89
C ALA A 722 5.53 1.20 -23.62
N GLU A 723 5.86 0.05 -23.02
CA GLU A 723 4.86 -0.95 -22.63
C GLU A 723 3.96 -0.43 -21.50
N TYR A 724 4.51 0.27 -20.51
CA TYR A 724 3.76 0.93 -19.46
C TYR A 724 2.73 1.92 -20.04
N LEU A 725 3.15 2.77 -20.97
CA LEU A 725 2.26 3.74 -21.62
C LEU A 725 1.15 3.07 -22.46
N LYS A 726 1.40 1.93 -23.11
CA LYS A 726 0.34 1.19 -23.82
C LYS A 726 -0.79 0.76 -22.89
N GLN A 727 -0.45 0.45 -21.65
CA GLN A 727 -1.39 -0.10 -20.68
C GLN A 727 -2.04 0.98 -19.81
N ARG A 728 -1.29 2.02 -19.43
CA ARG A 728 -1.76 3.16 -18.62
C ARG A 728 -2.51 4.21 -19.44
N ILE A 729 -2.16 4.35 -20.73
CA ILE A 729 -2.56 5.43 -21.66
C ILE A 729 -1.97 6.79 -21.20
N PRO A 730 -1.02 7.41 -21.94
CA PRO A 730 -0.41 8.66 -21.52
C PRO A 730 -1.40 9.84 -21.52
N GLU A 731 -1.16 10.85 -20.68
CA GLU A 731 -1.83 12.15 -20.81
C GLU A 731 -0.99 13.07 -21.70
N ARG A 732 -1.63 13.89 -22.54
CA ARG A 732 -0.89 14.83 -23.39
C ARG A 732 -0.07 15.78 -22.53
N LEU A 733 1.23 15.85 -22.80
CA LEU A 733 2.11 16.80 -22.13
C LEU A 733 1.95 18.19 -22.73
N GLU A 734 1.10 18.98 -22.08
CA GLU A 734 0.94 20.40 -22.34
C GLU A 734 1.98 21.21 -21.56
N LEU A 735 2.58 22.18 -22.23
CA LEU A 735 3.55 23.10 -21.64
C LEU A 735 3.00 24.51 -21.76
N PRO A 736 2.24 25.01 -20.76
CA PRO A 736 1.77 26.39 -20.75
C PRO A 736 2.93 27.35 -20.96
N TRP A 737 2.77 28.34 -21.82
CA TRP A 737 3.83 29.30 -22.13
C TRP A 737 4.03 30.24 -20.94
N PRO A 738 5.23 30.27 -20.33
CA PRO A 738 5.49 31.21 -19.25
C PRO A 738 5.70 32.61 -19.82
N ARG A 739 5.56 33.63 -18.95
CA ARG A 739 5.88 35.01 -19.30
C ARG A 739 7.34 35.12 -19.75
N GLU A 740 7.63 36.10 -20.61
CA GLU A 740 8.98 36.40 -21.12
C GLU A 740 9.58 35.32 -22.04
N ILE A 741 8.85 34.26 -22.37
CA ILE A 741 9.21 33.40 -23.50
C ILE A 741 8.60 33.98 -24.78
N THR A 742 9.45 34.24 -25.76
CA THR A 742 9.04 34.62 -27.12
C THR A 742 9.54 33.57 -28.12
N THR A 743 9.14 33.68 -29.38
CA THR A 743 9.69 32.87 -30.47
C THR A 743 10.55 33.73 -31.38
N LEU A 744 11.75 33.24 -31.71
CA LEU A 744 12.69 33.90 -32.61
C LEU A 744 13.05 32.96 -33.76
N GLY A 745 13.24 33.53 -34.95
CA GLY A 745 13.70 32.80 -36.13
C GLY A 745 15.19 32.52 -36.07
N PHE A 746 15.60 31.35 -36.56
CA PHE A 746 16.99 30.93 -36.68
C PHE A 746 17.27 30.32 -38.05
N LYS A 747 18.45 30.58 -38.61
CA LYS A 747 18.90 29.99 -39.88
C LYS A 747 20.03 28.98 -39.61
N PRO A 748 20.00 27.77 -40.22
CA PRO A 748 21.13 26.85 -40.19
C PRO A 748 22.39 27.45 -40.81
N THR A 749 23.53 27.28 -40.16
CA THR A 749 24.85 27.61 -40.72
C THR A 749 25.43 26.42 -41.49
N SER A 750 26.42 26.65 -42.35
CA SER A 750 27.11 25.60 -43.11
C SER A 750 27.75 24.53 -42.22
N ASP A 751 28.20 24.92 -41.04
CA ASP A 751 28.93 24.06 -40.10
C ASP A 751 28.01 23.27 -39.14
N GLY A 752 26.69 23.46 -39.28
CA GLY A 752 25.66 22.71 -38.53
C GLY A 752 25.05 23.45 -37.34
N GLY A 753 25.53 24.66 -37.02
CA GLY A 753 25.00 25.54 -35.98
C GLY A 753 23.73 26.29 -36.38
N LEU A 754 23.27 27.19 -35.50
CA LEU A 754 22.17 28.11 -35.79
C LEU A 754 22.61 29.55 -35.52
N GLU A 755 22.19 30.45 -36.41
CA GLU A 755 22.34 31.89 -36.26
C GLU A 755 20.97 32.55 -36.15
N MET A 756 20.83 33.55 -35.30
CA MET A 756 19.57 34.27 -35.14
C MET A 756 19.23 35.02 -36.43
N ASN A 757 18.06 34.71 -36.99
CA ASN A 757 17.52 35.37 -38.17
C ASN A 757 16.02 35.56 -37.99
N CYS A 758 15.61 36.78 -37.64
CA CYS A 758 14.21 37.13 -37.33
C CYS A 758 13.21 36.79 -38.44
N ARG A 759 13.67 36.62 -39.69
CA ARG A 759 12.82 36.31 -40.85
C ARG A 759 12.70 34.82 -41.16
N SER A 760 13.48 33.98 -40.49
CA SER A 760 13.44 32.55 -40.73
C SER A 760 12.12 31.96 -40.22
N ASP A 761 11.51 31.09 -41.03
CA ASP A 761 10.34 30.29 -40.64
C ASP A 761 10.69 29.25 -39.57
N TYR A 762 11.96 28.88 -39.47
CA TYR A 762 12.43 27.98 -38.43
C TYR A 762 12.57 28.73 -37.10
N LYS A 763 11.54 28.61 -36.26
CA LYS A 763 11.43 29.32 -34.98
C LYS A 763 11.77 28.45 -33.79
N LEU A 764 12.48 29.03 -32.81
CA LEU A 764 12.71 28.42 -31.51
C LEU A 764 12.23 29.36 -30.40
N PRO A 765 11.73 28.79 -29.28
CA PRO A 765 11.41 29.59 -28.11
C PRO A 765 12.69 30.07 -27.42
N VAL A 766 12.68 31.31 -26.94
CA VAL A 766 13.80 31.99 -26.29
C VAL A 766 13.26 32.79 -25.10
N TRP A 767 14.02 32.80 -24.00
CA TRP A 767 13.73 33.64 -22.84
C TRP A 767 14.27 35.06 -23.09
N ASP A 768 13.36 36.00 -23.30
CA ASP A 768 13.62 37.41 -23.54
C ASP A 768 13.14 38.24 -22.33
N LYS A 769 13.99 38.33 -21.31
CA LYS A 769 13.70 38.98 -20.01
C LYS A 769 13.19 40.41 -20.16
N THR A 770 13.74 41.16 -21.11
CA THR A 770 13.47 42.59 -21.29
C THR A 770 12.52 42.88 -22.45
N GLY A 771 12.17 41.87 -23.26
CA GLY A 771 11.39 42.03 -24.50
C GLY A 771 12.16 42.74 -25.61
N GLN A 772 13.44 43.08 -25.39
CA GLN A 772 14.24 43.85 -26.34
C GLN A 772 14.55 43.04 -27.60
N ILE A 773 14.76 41.73 -27.47
CA ILE A 773 15.12 40.88 -28.61
C ILE A 773 13.94 40.78 -29.58
N LYS A 774 12.73 40.60 -29.04
CA LYS A 774 11.49 40.63 -29.82
C LYS A 774 11.32 41.98 -30.54
N GLN A 775 11.47 43.09 -29.82
CA GLN A 775 11.36 44.44 -30.40
C GLN A 775 12.40 44.69 -31.51
N GLN A 776 13.64 44.22 -31.34
CA GLN A 776 14.66 44.33 -32.39
C GLN A 776 14.29 43.55 -33.65
N CYS A 777 13.72 42.36 -33.49
CA CYS A 777 13.24 41.56 -34.62
C CYS A 777 12.06 42.22 -35.35
N GLU A 778 11.10 42.79 -34.61
CA GLU A 778 9.96 43.49 -35.19
C GLU A 778 10.38 44.78 -35.93
N LYS A 779 11.29 45.57 -35.34
CA LYS A 779 11.84 46.78 -36.00
C LYS A 779 12.55 46.47 -37.32
N LYS A 780 13.36 45.40 -37.37
CA LYS A 780 14.06 44.95 -38.59
C LYS A 780 13.11 44.41 -39.67
N SER A 781 11.92 43.95 -39.29
CA SER A 781 10.87 43.57 -40.23
C SER A 781 10.17 44.80 -40.81
N ASN A 782 9.81 45.76 -39.95
CA ASN A 782 9.04 46.95 -40.35
C ASN A 782 9.86 47.96 -41.17
N TRP A 783 11.14 48.18 -40.86
CA TRP A 783 12.01 49.09 -41.62
C TRP A 783 12.15 48.72 -43.10
N LEU A 784 12.05 47.44 -43.44
CA LEU A 784 12.15 46.99 -44.84
C LEU A 784 10.80 46.98 -45.55
N ASN A 785 9.68 46.78 -44.85
CA ASN A 785 8.36 47.04 -45.44
C ASN A 785 8.22 48.52 -45.82
N SER A 786 8.74 49.45 -45.00
CA SER A 786 8.77 50.88 -45.35
C SER A 786 9.70 51.24 -46.51
N ILE A 787 10.56 50.32 -46.99
CA ILE A 787 11.40 50.50 -48.20
C ILE A 787 10.66 50.01 -49.46
N PHE A 788 9.68 49.12 -49.33
CA PHE A 788 8.88 48.60 -50.45
C PHE A 788 7.47 49.22 -50.53
N ASP A 789 7.11 50.13 -49.61
CA ASP A 789 5.88 50.96 -49.63
C ASP A 789 6.07 52.30 -50.40
N TRP A 790 6.89 52.33 -51.46
CA TRP A 790 7.05 53.49 -52.36
C TRP A 790 6.46 53.23 -53.74
#